data_AF-A0A0U5L476-F1
#
_entry.id   AF-A0A0U5L476-F1
#
_cell.length_a   1.000
_cell.length_b   1.000
_cell.length_c   1.000
_cell.angle_alpha   90.00
_cell.angle_beta   90.00
_cell.angle_gamma   90.00
#
_symmetry.space_group_name_H-M   'P 1'
#
loop_
_entity.id
_entity.type
_entity.pdbx_description
1 polymer ?
#
loop_
_entity_poly.entity_id
_entity_poly.type
_entity_poly.pdbx_seq_one_letter_code
_entity_poly.pdbx_strand_id
1 'polypeptide(L)'
;MKPRLIKSLLVTSLAGSLLLSHAWAENTAVTQDSEALSQVPPPPGVGAEEQQLRAAVAADPYAPNAAAAAQTAPDTANDGSASAPAVTQPSPTESDPAASNPATEATNASQPPAMQTEASAAPLTDDAPQVEQQPAAEASSSSVDAAAEATPAIPDSVAVEPVQPAIETPPVAPAMLFQPTSSEISVAQMGQPRGITLTGGQLQSGIVFTLPADQVITNARLMLSLRVSTALAARNTSLQLMLNGQPLGTLPLGAADSDVSDYQLDIPAAMVVSSNNLSFKINDADKLLCERDSATQNRVTIMPTTRLLLEGQQLNTGTRLRNFPRPFIDPMQMTEASVPMVFPAAADPAQVSAAAMVASWLGIQADYRGARFPVLRDRLPEKNGIVFAHPGDKIGVLTVPAGNVARLMMIDNPNNPIYKLMLVIGSDDEQLRQAAYRLVSQPLTTDAASLTVVTANVPQRQAYDAPRWINTTRPVRLSELLRTDQSMTTNGLWHDALRVNFRAAPDLFLWDGDAIPVQLNYRFPAETWIDENNSYLNVMLNGTFLRNLSVNKLGLLEDAWRRLGGDARQEAYRLELDPYLIYGDNQLALYFNIAPKADAPCGVLLNNNIKSRIEEDSFIDLSHTRHFAMLPNLAYFVGASFPFSQLADYSQTTLLLPEKPSDSEISTLLDLASRSGNATGVALYQNHVLFGIPQGGTSLTRLKNSDVLAVSTVQQSAFTRAMLAKSDYDASGTTLGVKAPGVLDKMRSWLTGDWSRQQLDADRYFSSNEAWRGFVSYASPWNAGRLVVMSIATNDAQLLRLHSDLNAPGINAGIRGDTAIITDENGIRSFRVGPQSPRGEMPWYMMVFWYANQHSVLLALSALLLAAIAGSATWVMLKHHARRRLPSQNDNQQTGKK
;
A
#
# COMPACT_ATOMS: atom_id res chain seq x y z
N MET A 1 -9.76 3.91 32.45
CA MET A 1 -10.73 4.04 33.56
C MET A 1 -10.90 2.76 34.42
N LYS A 2 -10.98 1.55 33.86
CA LYS A 2 -11.26 0.29 34.62
C LYS A 2 -10.47 0.03 35.93
N PRO A 3 -9.17 0.33 36.11
CA PRO A 3 -8.44 -0.09 37.32
C PRO A 3 -8.87 0.61 38.62
N ARG A 4 -9.60 1.74 38.59
CA ARG A 4 -10.11 2.39 39.81
C ARG A 4 -11.31 1.65 40.40
N LEU A 5 -12.21 1.07 39.59
CA LEU A 5 -13.34 0.27 40.11
C LEU A 5 -12.86 -0.98 40.85
N ILE A 6 -11.88 -1.69 40.31
CA ILE A 6 -11.35 -2.94 40.89
C ILE A 6 -10.73 -2.66 42.27
N LYS A 7 -9.95 -1.58 42.41
CA LYS A 7 -9.43 -1.14 43.71
C LYS A 7 -10.54 -0.75 44.69
N SER A 8 -11.60 -0.09 44.22
CA SER A 8 -12.73 0.29 45.08
C SER A 8 -13.49 -0.95 45.62
N LEU A 9 -13.74 -1.95 44.76
CA LEU A 9 -14.43 -3.19 45.13
C LEU A 9 -13.62 -4.06 46.11
N LEU A 10 -12.30 -4.12 45.97
CA LEU A 10 -11.43 -4.82 46.91
C LEU A 10 -11.36 -4.14 48.28
N VAL A 11 -11.40 -2.81 48.34
CA VAL A 11 -11.43 -2.06 49.61
C VAL A 11 -12.77 -2.24 50.32
N THR A 12 -13.91 -2.23 49.61
CA THR A 12 -15.22 -2.46 50.24
C THR A 12 -15.40 -3.90 50.73
N SER A 13 -14.84 -4.90 50.05
CA SER A 13 -14.92 -6.30 50.51
C SER A 13 -14.05 -6.60 51.74
N LEU A 14 -12.91 -5.90 51.92
CA LEU A 14 -12.14 -5.97 53.16
C LEU A 14 -12.82 -5.21 54.31
N ALA A 15 -13.46 -4.07 54.06
CA ALA A 15 -14.15 -3.31 55.10
C ALA A 15 -15.37 -4.05 55.68
N GLY A 16 -16.16 -4.72 54.83
CA GLY A 16 -17.39 -5.40 55.24
C GLY A 16 -17.21 -6.63 56.14
N SER A 17 -15.99 -7.16 56.28
CA SER A 17 -15.72 -8.38 57.06
C SER A 17 -15.25 -8.12 58.51
N LEU A 18 -15.09 -6.85 58.92
CA LEU A 18 -14.50 -6.49 60.22
C LEU A 18 -15.42 -5.74 61.20
N LEU A 19 -16.65 -5.36 60.80
CA LEU A 19 -17.56 -4.53 61.63
C LEU A 19 -18.99 -5.10 61.72
N LEU A 20 -19.15 -6.25 62.38
CA LEU A 20 -20.46 -6.76 62.81
C LEU A 20 -20.42 -7.36 64.23
N SER A 21 -20.49 -6.49 65.24
CA SER A 21 -21.07 -6.86 66.55
C SER A 21 -21.63 -5.63 67.28
N HIS A 22 -22.80 -5.80 67.90
CA HIS A 22 -23.53 -4.87 68.79
C HIS A 22 -24.26 -3.66 68.14
N ALA A 23 -25.24 -3.15 68.91
CA ALA A 23 -26.08 -1.95 68.71
C ALA A 23 -27.25 -2.01 67.69
N TRP A 24 -28.38 -2.48 68.24
CA TRP A 24 -29.78 -2.27 67.89
C TRP A 24 -30.26 -0.90 67.33
N ALA A 25 -31.44 -0.98 66.69
CA ALA A 25 -32.56 -0.01 66.66
C ALA A 25 -32.60 1.15 65.63
N GLU A 26 -33.61 1.04 64.76
CA GLU A 26 -34.50 2.08 64.19
C GLU A 26 -33.94 3.42 63.68
N ASN A 27 -34.02 3.60 62.35
CA ASN A 27 -35.12 4.42 61.82
C ASN A 27 -35.50 4.06 60.35
N THR A 28 -36.61 4.61 59.87
CA THR A 28 -37.25 4.24 58.59
C THR A 28 -36.81 5.11 57.40
N ALA A 29 -36.59 4.49 56.23
CA ALA A 29 -36.52 5.18 54.93
C ALA A 29 -36.87 4.25 53.74
N VAL A 30 -38.09 4.44 53.25
CA VAL A 30 -38.70 4.10 51.95
C VAL A 30 -37.78 3.61 50.80
N THR A 31 -38.23 2.54 50.13
CA THR A 31 -37.78 2.08 48.80
C THR A 31 -38.22 3.01 47.66
N GLN A 32 -37.40 3.18 46.62
CA GLN A 32 -37.89 3.67 45.31
C GLN A 32 -37.30 2.87 44.14
N ASP A 33 -38.19 2.44 43.25
CA ASP A 33 -37.90 1.71 42.01
C ASP A 33 -37.57 2.65 40.85
N SER A 34 -36.84 2.12 39.86
CA SER A 34 -36.25 2.91 38.76
C SER A 34 -37.20 3.30 37.62
N GLU A 35 -38.53 3.33 37.82
CA GLU A 35 -39.49 3.72 36.76
C GLU A 35 -39.59 5.24 36.53
N ALA A 36 -39.09 6.05 37.47
CA ALA A 36 -39.29 7.51 37.53
C ALA A 36 -38.51 8.33 36.47
N LEU A 37 -37.67 7.72 35.62
CA LEU A 37 -36.91 8.41 34.57
C LEU A 37 -37.65 8.50 33.22
N SER A 38 -38.89 8.01 33.14
CA SER A 38 -39.70 7.99 31.92
C SER A 38 -40.50 9.27 31.63
N GLN A 39 -40.50 10.26 32.54
CA GLN A 39 -41.39 11.45 32.46
C GLN A 39 -40.68 12.82 32.55
N VAL A 40 -39.45 12.94 32.04
CA VAL A 40 -38.80 14.25 31.83
C VAL A 40 -38.97 14.68 30.37
N PRO A 41 -39.77 15.73 30.06
CA PRO A 41 -39.88 16.23 28.70
C PRO A 41 -38.61 16.99 28.27
N PRO A 42 -38.23 16.96 26.98
CA PRO A 42 -37.09 17.71 26.48
C PRO A 42 -37.34 19.24 26.52
N PRO A 43 -36.27 20.07 26.58
CA PRO A 43 -36.41 21.52 26.58
C PRO A 43 -36.99 22.03 25.24
N PRO A 44 -37.80 23.11 25.25
CA PRO A 44 -38.42 23.64 24.05
C PRO A 44 -37.40 24.29 23.11
N GLY A 45 -37.38 23.85 21.84
CA GLY A 45 -36.59 24.46 20.76
C GLY A 45 -36.10 23.46 19.69
N VAL A 46 -35.78 22.23 20.08
CA VAL A 46 -34.98 21.28 19.27
C VAL A 46 -35.69 20.69 18.03
N GLY A 47 -36.99 20.94 17.85
CA GLY A 47 -37.78 20.29 16.79
C GLY A 47 -37.62 20.88 15.37
N ALA A 48 -37.18 22.14 15.24
CA ALA A 48 -37.13 22.82 13.96
C ALA A 48 -35.93 22.40 13.09
N GLU A 49 -34.76 22.22 13.72
CA GLU A 49 -33.50 21.89 13.03
C GLU A 49 -33.52 20.48 12.44
N GLU A 50 -34.17 19.51 13.12
CA GLU A 50 -34.25 18.13 12.64
C GLU A 50 -35.10 17.99 11.36
N GLN A 51 -36.15 18.80 11.20
CA GLN A 51 -36.92 18.84 9.96
C GLN A 51 -36.14 19.51 8.81
N GLN A 52 -35.33 20.53 9.09
CA GLN A 52 -34.45 21.15 8.09
C GLN A 52 -33.33 20.18 7.64
N LEU A 53 -32.72 19.43 8.56
CA LEU A 53 -31.75 18.38 8.22
C LEU A 53 -32.38 17.28 7.33
N ARG A 54 -33.59 16.81 7.68
CA ARG A 54 -34.30 15.79 6.89
C ARG A 54 -34.70 16.29 5.50
N ALA A 55 -34.99 17.58 5.34
CA ALA A 55 -35.25 18.20 4.03
C ALA A 55 -33.98 18.30 3.18
N ALA A 56 -32.84 18.72 3.77
CA ALA A 56 -31.56 18.85 3.07
C ALA A 56 -30.99 17.51 2.57
N VAL A 57 -31.34 16.39 3.20
CA VAL A 57 -30.93 15.03 2.78
C VAL A 57 -31.83 14.43 1.70
N ALA A 58 -32.97 15.06 1.38
CA ALA A 58 -33.94 14.56 0.40
C ALA A 58 -33.75 15.10 -1.03
N ALA A 59 -32.80 16.02 -1.26
CA ALA A 59 -32.58 16.69 -2.53
C ALA A 59 -31.15 16.47 -3.07
N ASP A 60 -30.94 15.33 -3.74
CA ASP A 60 -30.20 15.21 -5.02
C ASP A 60 -29.73 13.76 -5.29
N PRO A 61 -30.42 12.99 -6.17
CA PRO A 61 -29.92 11.76 -6.74
C PRO A 61 -29.20 12.01 -8.07
N TYR A 62 -27.86 12.05 -8.06
CA TYR A 62 -27.05 12.22 -9.28
C TYR A 62 -27.12 10.97 -10.19
N ALA A 63 -27.72 11.11 -11.37
CA ALA A 63 -27.80 10.04 -12.37
C ALA A 63 -26.76 10.25 -13.50
N PRO A 64 -26.00 9.22 -13.91
CA PRO A 64 -25.03 9.34 -15.00
C PRO A 64 -25.71 9.35 -16.37
N ASN A 65 -25.48 10.40 -17.16
CA ASN A 65 -26.08 10.54 -18.49
C ASN A 65 -25.39 9.63 -19.53
N ALA A 66 -26.18 8.88 -20.30
CA ALA A 66 -25.73 8.14 -21.47
C ALA A 66 -25.80 9.00 -22.75
N ALA A 67 -25.02 8.64 -23.77
CA ALA A 67 -24.97 9.38 -25.03
C ALA A 67 -26.14 9.03 -25.98
N ALA A 68 -26.68 10.03 -26.68
CA ALA A 68 -27.56 9.87 -27.84
C ALA A 68 -27.38 11.03 -28.83
N ALA A 69 -27.72 10.80 -30.10
CA ALA A 69 -27.34 11.66 -31.23
C ALA A 69 -28.44 12.63 -31.70
N ALA A 70 -27.99 13.75 -32.28
CA ALA A 70 -28.45 14.43 -33.51
C ALA A 70 -29.96 14.67 -33.83
N GLN A 71 -30.20 15.74 -34.61
CA GLN A 71 -31.47 16.16 -35.24
C GLN A 71 -32.50 16.77 -34.24
N THR A 72 -33.29 17.81 -34.57
CA THR A 72 -33.46 18.64 -35.79
C THR A 72 -34.05 20.02 -35.42
N ALA A 73 -33.90 21.03 -36.28
CA ALA A 73 -34.71 22.27 -36.25
C ALA A 73 -36.04 22.05 -37.02
N PRO A 74 -37.11 22.89 -36.87
CA PRO A 74 -37.12 24.24 -37.48
C PRO A 74 -37.96 25.36 -36.79
N ASP A 75 -37.74 26.59 -37.28
CA ASP A 75 -38.64 27.76 -37.49
C ASP A 75 -39.66 28.28 -36.45
N THR A 76 -39.48 29.55 -36.04
CA THR A 76 -40.37 30.74 -36.23
C THR A 76 -40.13 31.80 -35.12
N ALA A 77 -40.41 33.11 -35.22
CA ALA A 77 -40.35 34.11 -36.32
C ALA A 77 -40.62 35.53 -35.72
N ASN A 78 -39.88 36.57 -36.17
CA ASN A 78 -40.07 38.03 -35.90
C ASN A 78 -40.03 38.50 -34.41
N ASP A 79 -39.65 39.73 -34.03
CA ASP A 79 -39.14 40.96 -34.69
C ASP A 79 -38.30 41.77 -33.64
N GLY A 80 -37.64 42.92 -33.86
CA GLY A 80 -37.50 43.80 -35.03
C GLY A 80 -36.84 45.15 -34.66
N SER A 81 -36.37 45.94 -35.65
CA SER A 81 -35.77 47.31 -35.55
C SER A 81 -34.51 47.49 -34.64
N ALA A 82 -33.31 47.74 -35.20
CA ALA A 82 -32.74 49.06 -35.59
C ALA A 82 -32.26 49.93 -34.38
N SER A 83 -31.04 50.49 -34.33
CA SER A 83 -30.34 51.29 -35.37
C SER A 83 -28.81 51.37 -35.18
N ALA A 84 -28.07 51.86 -36.19
CA ALA A 84 -26.64 52.27 -36.13
C ALA A 84 -26.51 53.79 -36.42
N PRO A 85 -25.38 54.48 -36.11
CA PRO A 85 -24.09 54.42 -36.83
C PRO A 85 -22.86 54.21 -35.88
N ALA A 86 -21.63 53.84 -36.29
CA ALA A 86 -20.60 54.55 -37.10
C ALA A 86 -20.26 55.97 -36.57
N VAL A 87 -19.00 56.45 -36.46
CA VAL A 87 -17.63 55.97 -36.85
C VAL A 87 -16.63 56.36 -35.70
N THR A 88 -15.28 56.26 -35.69
CA THR A 88 -14.22 56.26 -36.73
C THR A 88 -12.90 55.63 -36.18
N GLN A 89 -11.92 55.36 -37.06
CA GLN A 89 -10.47 55.18 -36.79
C GLN A 89 -9.70 56.49 -37.15
N PRO A 90 -8.35 56.68 -36.99
CA PRO A 90 -7.26 55.68 -37.10
C PRO A 90 -6.00 55.84 -36.19
N SER A 91 -5.00 55.00 -36.49
CA SER A 91 -3.59 54.86 -36.04
C SER A 91 -2.66 56.01 -36.58
N PRO A 92 -1.28 55.93 -36.72
CA PRO A 92 -0.28 54.85 -36.48
C PRO A 92 1.13 55.27 -35.91
N THR A 93 2.02 54.27 -35.73
CA THR A 93 3.53 54.25 -35.85
C THR A 93 4.42 55.30 -35.09
N GLU A 94 5.76 55.22 -34.95
CA GLU A 94 6.82 54.26 -35.38
C GLU A 94 8.08 54.28 -34.45
N SER A 95 9.13 53.55 -34.86
CA SER A 95 10.58 53.77 -34.61
C SER A 95 11.26 53.25 -33.32
N ASP A 96 12.05 52.18 -33.53
CA ASP A 96 13.34 51.87 -32.88
C ASP A 96 14.42 52.86 -33.43
N PRO A 97 15.59 53.10 -32.78
CA PRO A 97 16.74 52.22 -33.07
C PRO A 97 17.85 52.07 -31.99
N ALA A 98 18.31 50.82 -31.83
CA ALA A 98 19.70 50.37 -31.89
C ALA A 98 20.89 51.14 -31.22
N ALA A 99 21.51 50.46 -30.25
CA ALA A 99 22.95 50.15 -30.11
C ALA A 99 24.04 51.25 -30.04
N SER A 100 24.84 51.21 -28.96
CA SER A 100 26.30 51.40 -29.01
C SER A 100 27.00 50.77 -27.79
N ASN A 101 28.25 50.32 -27.95
CA ASN A 101 29.15 49.80 -26.92
C ASN A 101 30.44 50.64 -26.97
N PRO A 102 31.12 50.92 -25.83
CA PRO A 102 32.51 50.42 -25.73
C PRO A 102 33.00 50.07 -24.31
N ALA A 103 34.16 49.44 -24.24
CA ALA A 103 35.00 49.26 -23.03
C ALA A 103 35.67 50.61 -22.63
N THR A 104 36.45 50.75 -21.54
CA THR A 104 37.41 49.83 -20.88
C THR A 104 37.81 50.34 -19.47
N GLU A 105 38.55 49.52 -18.69
CA GLU A 105 39.34 49.89 -17.48
C GLU A 105 38.57 50.29 -16.18
N ALA A 106 39.09 50.10 -14.95
CA ALA A 106 40.08 49.14 -14.41
C ALA A 106 40.09 49.12 -12.85
N THR A 107 40.80 48.15 -12.26
CA THR A 107 41.36 48.07 -10.88
C THR A 107 40.52 47.71 -9.63
N ASN A 108 41.04 46.70 -8.93
CA ASN A 108 41.15 46.48 -7.47
C ASN A 108 39.93 46.18 -6.54
N ALA A 109 39.79 44.87 -6.28
CA ALA A 109 40.13 44.22 -5.00
C ALA A 109 39.39 44.57 -3.69
N SER A 110 38.82 43.54 -3.04
CA SER A 110 39.43 42.92 -1.84
C SER A 110 38.68 41.64 -1.40
N GLN A 111 39.40 40.58 -1.03
CA GLN A 111 38.83 39.33 -0.50
C GLN A 111 39.80 38.65 0.48
N PRO A 112 39.38 38.38 1.73
CA PRO A 112 40.08 37.47 2.65
C PRO A 112 39.12 36.50 3.39
N PRO A 113 39.63 35.50 4.15
CA PRO A 113 40.51 34.44 3.66
C PRO A 113 40.03 33.04 4.08
N ALA A 114 40.52 31.98 3.42
CA ALA A 114 40.41 30.61 3.93
C ALA A 114 41.64 30.26 4.80
N MET A 115 41.46 29.45 5.84
CA MET A 115 42.53 29.05 6.77
C MET A 115 42.65 27.52 6.88
N GLN A 116 43.83 27.04 7.28
CA GLN A 116 44.30 25.65 7.09
C GLN A 116 44.19 24.78 8.36
N THR A 117 44.12 23.46 8.17
CA THR A 117 44.56 22.41 9.11
C THR A 117 44.69 21.12 8.27
N GLU A 118 45.87 20.72 7.78
CA GLU A 118 47.01 20.08 8.48
C GLU A 118 46.79 18.56 8.69
N ALA A 119 47.87 17.77 8.64
CA ALA A 119 47.83 16.35 8.28
C ALA A 119 48.56 15.41 9.26
N SER A 120 48.29 14.10 9.16
CA SER A 120 49.04 13.01 9.80
C SER A 120 49.06 11.78 8.87
N ALA A 121 50.04 10.88 9.01
CA ALA A 121 50.48 10.03 7.90
C ALA A 121 50.72 8.54 8.22
N ALA A 122 50.18 7.68 7.34
CA ALA A 122 50.77 6.41 6.84
C ALA A 122 50.91 5.22 7.85
N PRO A 123 51.30 3.99 7.43
CA PRO A 123 51.65 3.54 6.05
C PRO A 123 51.10 2.14 5.59
N LEU A 124 51.19 1.89 4.27
CA LEU A 124 51.23 0.57 3.56
C LEU A 124 49.92 -0.30 3.59
N THR A 125 49.67 -1.21 2.63
CA THR A 125 50.53 -1.93 1.65
C THR A 125 50.03 -1.91 0.19
N ASP A 126 50.95 -2.12 -0.76
CA ASP A 126 50.72 -2.40 -2.19
C ASP A 126 50.14 -3.81 -2.49
N ASP A 127 49.53 -4.02 -3.67
CA ASP A 127 50.20 -4.66 -4.84
C ASP A 127 49.26 -4.79 -6.08
N ALA A 128 49.67 -4.24 -7.24
CA ALA A 128 49.04 -4.44 -8.56
C ALA A 128 49.87 -3.83 -9.72
N PRO A 129 50.48 -4.63 -10.63
CA PRO A 129 51.25 -4.11 -11.76
C PRO A 129 50.43 -3.93 -13.07
N GLN A 130 50.80 -2.91 -13.86
CA GLN A 130 50.41 -2.78 -15.28
C GLN A 130 51.55 -3.23 -16.21
N VAL A 131 51.22 -3.70 -17.43
CA VAL A 131 52.18 -3.78 -18.56
C VAL A 131 51.49 -3.45 -19.90
N GLU A 132 51.85 -2.27 -20.42
CA GLU A 132 52.21 -1.89 -21.82
C GLU A 132 51.60 -2.51 -23.11
N GLN A 133 51.95 -1.90 -24.25
CA GLN A 133 51.33 -2.08 -25.57
C GLN A 133 52.32 -2.51 -26.67
N GLN A 134 51.80 -3.27 -27.66
CA GLN A 134 52.34 -3.44 -29.03
C GLN A 134 53.67 -4.22 -29.20
N PRO A 135 53.86 -4.91 -30.35
CA PRO A 135 54.27 -4.27 -31.63
C PRO A 135 53.46 -4.74 -32.86
N ALA A 136 54.00 -4.61 -34.09
CA ALA A 136 53.31 -4.79 -35.37
C ALA A 136 54.18 -5.46 -36.46
N ALA A 137 53.66 -5.55 -37.71
CA ALA A 137 54.29 -6.02 -38.97
C ALA A 137 54.37 -7.58 -39.14
N GLU A 138 54.39 -8.19 -40.35
CA GLU A 138 54.24 -7.69 -41.74
C GLU A 138 53.87 -8.81 -42.78
N ALA A 139 53.30 -8.41 -43.93
CA ALA A 139 53.29 -9.09 -45.26
C ALA A 139 52.60 -10.50 -45.39
N SER A 140 52.27 -11.06 -46.57
CA SER A 140 52.56 -10.72 -47.99
C SER A 140 51.45 -11.16 -48.97
N SER A 141 51.35 -10.51 -50.16
CA SER A 141 50.84 -11.03 -51.48
C SER A 141 49.37 -11.55 -51.59
N SER A 142 48.61 -11.41 -52.70
CA SER A 142 48.79 -10.84 -54.07
C SER A 142 47.46 -11.01 -54.85
N SER A 143 47.09 -10.33 -55.95
CA SER A 143 47.51 -9.09 -56.65
C SER A 143 46.64 -8.88 -57.93
N VAL A 144 46.61 -7.67 -58.51
CA VAL A 144 46.16 -7.32 -59.90
C VAL A 144 44.62 -7.37 -60.13
N ASP A 145 43.91 -6.28 -60.53
CA ASP A 145 43.96 -5.38 -61.73
C ASP A 145 43.43 -6.01 -63.04
N ALA A 146 42.75 -5.32 -63.98
CA ALA A 146 42.16 -3.97 -64.00
C ALA A 146 41.09 -3.83 -65.14
N ALA A 147 40.34 -2.73 -65.10
CA ALA A 147 39.76 -1.93 -66.21
C ALA A 147 39.23 -2.58 -67.54
N ALA A 148 37.90 -2.49 -67.68
CA ALA A 148 37.17 -1.71 -68.72
C ALA A 148 37.07 -2.11 -70.23
N GLU A 149 35.87 -1.78 -70.76
CA GLU A 149 35.47 -1.38 -72.12
C GLU A 149 35.16 -2.38 -73.27
N ALA A 150 34.30 -1.86 -74.18
CA ALA A 150 33.91 -2.33 -75.52
C ALA A 150 33.11 -3.65 -75.71
N THR A 151 31.78 -3.49 -75.85
CA THR A 151 30.89 -4.33 -76.69
C THR A 151 31.33 -4.31 -78.18
N PRO A 152 30.98 -5.28 -79.07
CA PRO A 152 29.57 -5.55 -79.42
C PRO A 152 29.18 -6.96 -79.96
N ALA A 153 27.88 -7.06 -80.29
CA ALA A 153 27.23 -7.93 -81.27
C ALA A 153 26.86 -9.38 -80.92
N ILE A 154 25.72 -9.80 -81.47
CA ILE A 154 25.01 -11.08 -81.29
C ILE A 154 25.09 -11.87 -82.60
N PRO A 155 25.14 -13.21 -82.56
CA PRO A 155 24.09 -13.97 -83.28
C PRO A 155 23.49 -15.11 -82.44
N ASP A 156 22.26 -15.50 -82.78
CA ASP A 156 21.44 -16.44 -82.02
C ASP A 156 21.86 -17.92 -82.15
N SER A 157 21.70 -18.68 -81.06
CA SER A 157 21.37 -20.11 -81.12
C SER A 157 20.53 -20.54 -79.90
N VAL A 158 19.23 -20.23 -79.92
CA VAL A 158 18.28 -20.62 -78.86
C VAL A 158 17.97 -22.11 -78.94
N ALA A 159 18.39 -22.85 -77.92
CA ALA A 159 17.88 -24.18 -77.57
C ALA A 159 17.57 -24.20 -76.07
N VAL A 160 16.46 -24.83 -75.67
CA VAL A 160 15.84 -24.60 -74.36
C VAL A 160 16.23 -25.65 -73.32
N GLU A 161 16.75 -25.20 -72.17
CA GLU A 161 16.67 -25.94 -70.90
C GLU A 161 15.54 -25.35 -70.01
N PRO A 162 14.90 -26.17 -69.16
CA PRO A 162 13.72 -25.75 -68.40
C PRO A 162 14.10 -24.88 -67.19
N VAL A 163 13.58 -23.66 -67.17
CA VAL A 163 13.69 -22.75 -66.02
C VAL A 163 12.97 -23.33 -64.81
N GLN A 164 13.71 -23.61 -63.74
CA GLN A 164 13.11 -23.82 -62.42
C GLN A 164 12.54 -22.49 -61.91
N PRO A 165 11.32 -22.45 -61.37
CA PRO A 165 10.75 -21.21 -60.85
C PRO A 165 11.59 -20.70 -59.68
N ALA A 166 12.08 -19.47 -59.78
CA ALA A 166 12.75 -18.80 -58.68
C ALA A 166 11.80 -18.70 -57.48
N ILE A 167 12.27 -19.07 -56.29
CA ILE A 167 11.51 -18.87 -55.06
C ILE A 167 11.50 -17.37 -54.76
N GLU A 168 10.38 -16.72 -55.04
CA GLU A 168 10.14 -15.34 -54.62
C GLU A 168 10.20 -15.29 -53.09
N THR A 169 11.27 -14.75 -52.52
CA THR A 169 11.30 -14.39 -51.10
C THR A 169 10.22 -13.31 -50.90
N PRO A 170 9.20 -13.55 -50.05
CA PRO A 170 8.11 -12.60 -49.89
C PRO A 170 8.66 -11.26 -49.38
N PRO A 171 8.10 -10.12 -49.84
CA PRO A 171 8.61 -8.81 -49.47
C PRO A 171 8.54 -8.64 -47.95
N VAL A 172 9.71 -8.42 -47.33
CA VAL A 172 9.80 -8.09 -45.91
C VAL A 172 9.08 -6.77 -45.70
N ALA A 173 7.90 -6.82 -45.10
CA ALA A 173 7.16 -5.62 -44.74
C ALA A 173 8.04 -4.71 -43.87
N PRO A 174 8.06 -3.39 -44.10
CA PRO A 174 8.95 -2.49 -43.36
C PRO A 174 8.65 -2.61 -41.86
N ALA A 175 9.67 -3.00 -41.08
CA ALA A 175 9.52 -3.25 -39.66
C ALA A 175 8.99 -1.98 -38.97
N MET A 176 7.82 -2.09 -38.33
CA MET A 176 7.23 -0.97 -37.60
C MET A 176 8.17 -0.57 -36.47
N LEU A 177 8.79 0.60 -36.60
CA LEU A 177 9.77 1.11 -35.62
C LEU A 177 9.08 1.74 -34.40
N PHE A 178 7.89 2.30 -34.60
CA PHE A 178 7.06 2.91 -33.58
C PHE A 178 5.56 2.67 -33.79
N GLN A 179 4.79 2.77 -32.71
CA GLN A 179 3.32 2.71 -32.70
C GLN A 179 2.77 3.90 -31.90
N PRO A 180 1.74 4.62 -32.38
CA PRO A 180 1.13 5.70 -31.62
C PRO A 180 0.61 5.22 -30.27
N THR A 181 0.82 6.02 -29.22
CA THR A 181 0.32 5.76 -27.87
C THR A 181 -0.20 7.04 -27.24
N SER A 182 -1.16 6.92 -26.34
CA SER A 182 -1.62 8.00 -25.48
C SER A 182 -1.77 7.50 -24.06
N SER A 183 -1.48 8.36 -23.10
CA SER A 183 -1.57 8.08 -21.67
C SER A 183 -2.03 9.33 -20.91
N GLU A 184 -2.56 9.10 -19.70
CA GLU A 184 -2.93 10.16 -18.78
C GLU A 184 -2.30 9.85 -17.41
N ILE A 185 -1.77 10.86 -16.74
CA ILE A 185 -1.27 10.75 -15.37
C ILE A 185 -1.84 11.93 -14.55
N SER A 186 -2.53 11.64 -13.45
CA SER A 186 -3.06 12.65 -12.52
C SER A 186 -2.11 12.97 -11.38
N VAL A 187 -2.28 14.15 -10.76
CA VAL A 187 -1.54 14.58 -9.57
C VAL A 187 -1.71 13.60 -8.40
N ALA A 188 -2.88 12.95 -8.29
CA ALA A 188 -3.09 11.85 -7.36
C ALA A 188 -2.16 10.64 -7.63
N GLN A 189 -2.00 10.26 -8.90
CA GLN A 189 -1.11 9.16 -9.33
C GLN A 189 0.37 9.51 -9.20
N MET A 190 0.73 10.80 -9.34
CA MET A 190 2.09 11.33 -9.06
C MET A 190 2.41 11.42 -7.55
N GLY A 191 1.66 10.71 -6.69
CA GLY A 191 1.92 10.61 -5.26
C GLY A 191 1.30 11.71 -4.39
N GLN A 192 0.48 12.60 -4.95
CA GLN A 192 -0.18 13.69 -4.22
C GLN A 192 -1.72 13.51 -4.16
N PRO A 193 -2.25 12.49 -3.45
CA PRO A 193 -3.68 12.14 -3.46
C PRO A 193 -4.61 13.19 -2.84
N ARG A 194 -4.06 14.20 -2.16
CA ARG A 194 -4.82 15.38 -1.64
C ARG A 194 -4.55 16.66 -2.45
N GLY A 195 -3.86 16.56 -3.58
CA GLY A 195 -3.33 17.70 -4.32
C GLY A 195 -2.11 18.33 -3.63
N ILE A 196 -1.60 19.42 -4.19
CA ILE A 196 -0.57 20.26 -3.56
C ILE A 196 -1.22 21.55 -3.06
N THR A 197 -0.79 22.03 -1.89
CA THR A 197 -1.21 23.33 -1.36
C THR A 197 0.01 24.23 -1.14
N LEU A 198 -0.06 25.44 -1.67
CA LEU A 198 0.88 26.53 -1.47
C LEU A 198 0.28 27.51 -0.44
N THR A 199 0.97 27.73 0.67
CA THR A 199 0.52 28.54 1.82
C THR A 199 1.70 29.09 2.61
N GLY A 200 1.55 30.26 3.21
CA GLY A 200 2.54 30.84 4.13
C GLY A 200 3.85 31.16 3.40
N GLY A 201 4.96 30.57 3.84
CA GLY A 201 6.23 30.68 3.12
C GLY A 201 6.47 29.61 2.06
N GLN A 202 5.67 28.54 2.00
CA GLN A 202 5.75 27.54 0.94
C GLN A 202 4.97 28.02 -0.30
N LEU A 203 5.46 29.10 -0.91
CA LEU A 203 4.88 29.71 -2.12
C LEU A 203 5.46 29.13 -3.43
N GLN A 204 6.36 28.16 -3.32
CA GLN A 204 6.78 27.28 -4.42
C GLN A 204 6.73 25.82 -3.97
N SER A 205 6.24 24.95 -4.84
CA SER A 205 6.27 23.48 -4.67
C SER A 205 6.25 22.80 -6.03
N GLY A 206 6.44 21.47 -6.08
CA GLY A 206 6.51 20.74 -7.34
C GLY A 206 6.17 19.26 -7.23
N ILE A 207 5.98 18.66 -8.40
CA ILE A 207 5.57 17.28 -8.60
C ILE A 207 6.55 16.65 -9.60
N VAL A 208 7.15 15.53 -9.21
CA VAL A 208 7.93 14.72 -10.14
C VAL A 208 6.97 13.80 -10.90
N PHE A 209 7.07 13.74 -12.22
CA PHE A 209 6.42 12.71 -13.03
C PHE A 209 7.42 12.02 -13.96
N THR A 210 7.32 10.69 -14.03
CA THR A 210 8.21 9.84 -14.83
C THR A 210 7.46 9.11 -15.92
N LEU A 211 8.16 8.83 -17.02
CA LEU A 211 7.63 8.18 -18.22
C LEU A 211 8.38 6.87 -18.51
N PRO A 212 7.73 5.84 -19.09
CA PRO A 212 8.41 4.62 -19.54
C PRO A 212 9.57 4.93 -20.50
N ALA A 213 10.69 4.23 -20.35
CA ALA A 213 11.90 4.51 -21.13
C ALA A 213 11.81 4.06 -22.60
N ASP A 214 10.72 3.39 -22.98
CA ASP A 214 10.41 2.97 -24.34
C ASP A 214 9.28 3.81 -24.99
N GLN A 215 8.94 4.97 -24.40
CA GLN A 215 7.98 5.92 -24.96
C GLN A 215 8.63 7.28 -25.23
N VAL A 216 8.35 7.85 -26.41
CA VAL A 216 8.74 9.22 -26.79
C VAL A 216 7.49 10.06 -26.93
N ILE A 217 7.39 11.14 -26.17
CA ILE A 217 6.24 12.05 -26.22
C ILE A 217 6.39 13.01 -27.40
N THR A 218 5.31 13.20 -28.16
CA THR A 218 5.24 14.12 -29.31
C THR A 218 4.28 15.27 -29.08
N ASN A 219 3.32 15.12 -28.15
CA ASN A 219 2.43 16.19 -27.69
C ASN A 219 2.09 15.95 -26.20
N ALA A 220 1.99 17.04 -25.43
CA ALA A 220 1.69 16.99 -24.00
C ALA A 220 0.80 18.17 -23.60
N ARG A 221 -0.17 17.94 -22.72
CA ARG A 221 -1.13 18.95 -22.28
C ARG A 221 -1.47 18.80 -20.81
N LEU A 222 -1.25 19.87 -20.04
CA LEU A 222 -1.68 19.96 -18.66
C LEU A 222 -3.13 20.45 -18.59
N MET A 223 -3.98 19.68 -17.92
CA MET A 223 -5.31 20.08 -17.45
C MET A 223 -5.16 20.42 -15.97
N LEU A 224 -5.09 21.71 -15.64
CA LEU A 224 -4.83 22.20 -14.29
C LEU A 224 -6.12 22.66 -13.61
N SER A 225 -6.59 21.88 -12.66
CA SER A 225 -7.67 22.26 -11.75
C SER A 225 -7.07 22.85 -10.47
N LEU A 226 -7.37 24.11 -10.13
CA LEU A 226 -6.86 24.76 -8.91
C LEU A 226 -7.95 25.51 -8.14
N ARG A 227 -7.73 25.72 -6.85
CA ARG A 227 -8.58 26.54 -5.97
C ARG A 227 -7.74 27.64 -5.31
N VAL A 228 -8.23 28.87 -5.33
CA VAL A 228 -7.58 30.04 -4.72
C VAL A 228 -8.38 30.49 -3.50
N SER A 229 -7.73 31.02 -2.45
CA SER A 229 -8.44 31.72 -1.38
C SER A 229 -8.88 33.12 -1.82
N THR A 230 -10.05 33.56 -1.36
CA THR A 230 -10.61 34.89 -1.69
C THR A 230 -9.66 36.04 -1.38
N ALA A 231 -8.91 35.95 -0.27
CA ALA A 231 -7.92 36.96 0.13
C ALA A 231 -6.68 37.03 -0.78
N LEU A 232 -6.30 35.92 -1.44
CA LEU A 232 -5.23 35.91 -2.43
C LEU A 232 -5.75 36.32 -3.82
N ALA A 233 -6.98 35.92 -4.15
CA ALA A 233 -7.66 36.28 -5.39
C ALA A 233 -7.92 37.79 -5.51
N ALA A 234 -8.30 38.43 -4.40
CA ALA A 234 -8.47 39.89 -4.31
C ALA A 234 -7.17 40.69 -4.56
N ARG A 235 -5.99 40.04 -4.51
CA ARG A 235 -4.69 40.67 -4.79
C ARG A 235 -4.27 40.57 -6.26
N ASN A 236 -5.03 39.85 -7.10
CA ASN A 236 -4.77 39.65 -8.52
C ASN A 236 -3.32 39.19 -8.83
N THR A 237 -2.80 38.28 -8.00
CA THR A 237 -1.48 37.67 -8.18
C THR A 237 -1.49 36.67 -9.35
N SER A 238 -0.34 36.07 -9.68
CA SER A 238 -0.25 35.03 -10.71
C SER A 238 0.56 33.82 -10.26
N LEU A 239 0.25 32.66 -10.83
CA LEU A 239 0.96 31.40 -10.64
C LEU A 239 1.88 31.15 -11.85
N GLN A 240 3.18 31.18 -11.62
CA GLN A 240 4.18 30.73 -12.59
C GLN A 240 4.26 29.21 -12.57
N LEU A 241 4.16 28.60 -13.76
CA LEU A 241 4.41 27.18 -13.97
C LEU A 241 5.79 27.00 -14.61
N MET A 242 6.55 26.02 -14.12
CA MET A 242 7.87 25.67 -14.64
C MET A 242 8.02 24.16 -14.78
N LEU A 243 8.52 23.69 -15.92
CA LEU A 243 8.87 22.29 -16.17
C LEU A 243 10.38 22.17 -16.27
N ASN A 244 11.00 21.31 -15.46
CA ASN A 244 12.45 21.08 -15.47
C ASN A 244 13.28 22.37 -15.26
N GLY A 245 12.71 23.35 -14.54
CA GLY A 245 13.30 24.67 -14.31
C GLY A 245 13.04 25.70 -15.42
N GLN A 246 12.47 25.32 -16.55
CA GLN A 246 12.08 26.22 -17.64
C GLN A 246 10.64 26.72 -17.45
N PRO A 247 10.33 28.01 -17.65
CA PRO A 247 8.96 28.52 -17.51
C PRO A 247 8.06 28.01 -18.64
N LEU A 248 6.93 27.41 -18.27
CA LEU A 248 5.84 27.06 -19.21
C LEU A 248 4.88 28.23 -19.45
N GLY A 249 4.66 29.07 -18.44
CA GLY A 249 3.74 30.21 -18.50
C GLY A 249 3.36 30.76 -17.14
N THR A 250 2.49 31.77 -17.13
CA THR A 250 1.92 32.40 -15.92
C THR A 250 0.40 32.48 -16.04
N LEU A 251 -0.31 32.02 -15.01
CA LEU A 251 -1.77 32.03 -14.92
C LEU A 251 -2.24 33.08 -13.91
N PRO A 252 -3.28 33.88 -14.18
CA PRO A 252 -3.84 34.79 -13.19
C PRO A 252 -4.52 33.99 -12.07
N LEU A 253 -4.36 34.43 -10.81
CA LEU A 253 -5.02 33.86 -9.64
C LEU A 253 -6.22 34.71 -9.19
N GLY A 254 -6.85 35.45 -10.12
CA GLY A 254 -7.98 36.33 -9.84
C GLY A 254 -9.23 35.60 -9.36
N ALA A 255 -10.24 36.35 -8.92
CA ALA A 255 -11.51 35.78 -8.49
C ALA A 255 -12.28 35.20 -9.68
N ALA A 256 -12.53 33.90 -9.66
CA ALA A 256 -13.43 33.21 -10.58
C ALA A 256 -14.84 33.11 -9.95
N ASP A 257 -15.86 32.92 -10.79
CA ASP A 257 -17.25 32.71 -10.34
C ASP A 257 -17.48 31.33 -9.67
N SER A 258 -16.42 30.53 -9.49
CA SER A 258 -16.45 29.17 -8.96
C SER A 258 -15.24 28.88 -8.05
N ASP A 259 -15.47 28.03 -7.05
CA ASP A 259 -14.47 27.59 -6.04
C ASP A 259 -13.25 26.86 -6.64
N VAL A 260 -13.34 26.41 -7.90
CA VAL A 260 -12.26 25.75 -8.65
C VAL A 260 -12.18 26.40 -10.03
N SER A 261 -10.96 26.72 -10.45
CA SER A 261 -10.64 27.26 -11.78
C SER A 261 -9.85 26.21 -12.57
N ASP A 262 -10.31 25.93 -13.79
CA ASP A 262 -9.67 24.98 -14.70
C ASP A 262 -8.92 25.69 -15.83
N TYR A 263 -7.68 25.27 -16.08
CA TYR A 263 -6.81 25.81 -17.12
C TYR A 263 -6.28 24.70 -18.03
N GLN A 264 -6.18 25.01 -19.33
CA GLN A 264 -5.47 24.18 -20.31
C GLN A 264 -4.14 24.84 -20.66
N LEU A 265 -3.05 24.06 -20.61
CA LEU A 265 -1.72 24.51 -21.04
C LEU A 265 -1.05 23.41 -21.88
N ASP A 266 -0.77 23.71 -23.15
CA ASP A 266 0.02 22.85 -24.01
C ASP A 266 1.51 22.93 -23.63
N ILE A 267 2.18 21.79 -23.55
CA ILE A 267 3.58 21.65 -23.11
C ILE A 267 4.42 21.24 -24.33
N PRO A 268 5.46 22.03 -24.71
CA PRO A 268 6.34 21.66 -25.80
C PRO A 268 7.01 20.31 -25.54
N ALA A 269 6.83 19.34 -26.43
CA ALA A 269 7.35 17.97 -26.27
C ALA A 269 8.88 17.93 -26.04
N ALA A 270 9.63 18.87 -26.61
CA ALA A 270 11.08 19.01 -26.40
C ALA A 270 11.49 19.35 -24.95
N MET A 271 10.56 19.77 -24.08
CA MET A 271 10.79 19.97 -22.65
C MET A 271 10.51 18.71 -21.81
N VAL A 272 9.86 17.70 -22.40
CA VAL A 272 9.43 16.46 -21.72
C VAL A 272 10.50 15.38 -21.92
N VAL A 273 11.10 14.95 -20.81
CA VAL A 273 12.09 13.86 -20.76
C VAL A 273 11.55 12.67 -19.97
N SER A 274 12.38 11.67 -19.64
CA SER A 274 11.91 10.48 -18.91
C SER A 274 11.60 10.72 -17.43
N SER A 275 12.20 11.74 -16.80
CA SER A 275 11.91 12.16 -15.42
C SER A 275 11.81 13.68 -15.35
N ASN A 276 10.64 14.19 -14.97
CA ASN A 276 10.31 15.60 -15.07
C ASN A 276 9.88 16.18 -13.72
N ASN A 277 10.21 17.44 -13.45
CA ASN A 277 9.70 18.21 -12.31
C ASN A 277 8.78 19.34 -12.81
N LEU A 278 7.47 19.18 -12.61
CA LEU A 278 6.48 20.23 -12.83
C LEU A 278 6.29 21.00 -11.51
N SER A 279 6.69 22.27 -11.50
CA SER A 279 6.67 23.12 -10.33
C SER A 279 5.81 24.37 -10.51
N PHE A 280 5.23 24.81 -9.40
CA PHE A 280 4.26 25.90 -9.30
C PHE A 280 4.81 26.92 -8.31
N LYS A 281 4.85 28.20 -8.70
CA LYS A 281 5.33 29.31 -7.87
C LYS A 281 4.36 30.47 -7.91
N ILE A 282 4.00 31.02 -6.76
CA ILE A 282 3.20 32.25 -6.68
C ILE A 282 4.12 33.47 -6.88
N ASN A 283 3.76 34.33 -7.82
CA ASN A 283 4.46 35.60 -8.07
C ASN A 283 4.12 36.63 -6.99
N ASP A 284 4.99 37.63 -6.80
CA ASP A 284 4.96 38.55 -5.64
C ASP A 284 5.10 37.88 -4.26
N ALA A 285 5.62 36.65 -4.23
CA ALA A 285 5.85 35.84 -3.02
C ALA A 285 6.45 36.62 -1.84
N ASP A 286 7.50 37.40 -2.07
CA ASP A 286 8.26 38.07 -0.99
C ASP A 286 7.39 39.05 -0.19
N LYS A 287 6.39 39.69 -0.82
CA LYS A 287 5.42 40.55 -0.14
C LYS A 287 4.46 39.73 0.73
N LEU A 288 4.07 38.54 0.24
CA LEU A 288 3.18 37.63 0.94
C LEU A 288 3.87 36.94 2.12
N LEU A 289 5.20 36.71 2.10
CA LEU A 289 5.92 36.10 3.23
C LEU A 289 6.01 37.02 4.47
N CYS A 290 6.02 38.34 4.29
CA CYS A 290 6.20 39.27 5.40
C CYS A 290 4.89 39.62 6.15
N GLU A 291 3.73 39.11 5.72
CA GLU A 291 2.43 39.35 6.37
C GLU A 291 2.09 38.29 7.43
N ARG A 292 1.74 38.74 8.65
CA ARG A 292 1.56 37.86 9.82
C ARG A 292 0.53 36.74 9.65
N ASP A 293 -0.57 36.99 8.93
CA ASP A 293 -1.65 36.01 8.73
C ASP A 293 -1.59 35.29 7.37
N SER A 294 -0.49 35.45 6.62
CA SER A 294 -0.38 34.93 5.25
C SER A 294 -0.55 33.41 5.17
N ALA A 295 -0.09 32.67 6.18
CA ALA A 295 -0.22 31.21 6.24
C ALA A 295 -1.66 30.70 6.38
N THR A 296 -2.60 31.53 6.87
CA THR A 296 -4.01 31.16 7.03
C THR A 296 -4.90 31.78 5.95
N GLN A 297 -4.53 32.96 5.42
CA GLN A 297 -5.33 33.71 4.46
C GLN A 297 -4.93 33.47 2.99
N ASN A 298 -3.65 33.30 2.67
CA ASN A 298 -3.15 33.21 1.30
C ASN A 298 -2.90 31.73 0.93
N ARG A 299 -3.78 31.15 0.10
CA ARG A 299 -3.72 29.73 -0.29
C ARG A 299 -4.01 29.53 -1.77
N VAL A 300 -3.19 28.70 -2.44
CA VAL A 300 -3.54 28.02 -3.68
C VAL A 300 -3.51 26.51 -3.44
N THR A 301 -4.53 25.77 -3.85
CA THR A 301 -4.51 24.30 -3.87
C THR A 301 -4.61 23.83 -5.32
N ILE A 302 -3.55 23.19 -5.83
CA ILE A 302 -3.58 22.40 -7.06
C ILE A 302 -4.33 21.11 -6.74
N MET A 303 -5.48 20.88 -7.39
CA MET A 303 -6.39 19.78 -7.06
C MET A 303 -5.82 18.43 -7.54
N PRO A 304 -6.11 17.32 -6.84
CA PRO A 304 -5.62 15.98 -7.23
C PRO A 304 -6.15 15.49 -8.59
N THR A 305 -7.21 16.12 -9.10
CA THR A 305 -7.80 15.90 -10.44
C THR A 305 -7.00 16.54 -11.57
N THR A 306 -6.05 17.43 -11.26
CA THR A 306 -5.09 17.95 -12.24
C THR A 306 -4.38 16.79 -12.93
N ARG A 307 -4.28 16.83 -14.25
CA ARG A 307 -3.80 15.70 -15.05
C ARG A 307 -2.99 16.14 -16.26
N LEU A 308 -1.99 15.33 -16.59
CA LEU A 308 -1.16 15.47 -17.78
C LEU A 308 -1.64 14.47 -18.82
N LEU A 309 -2.19 14.99 -19.92
CA LEU A 309 -2.50 14.24 -21.13
C LEU A 309 -1.23 14.14 -21.97
N LEU A 310 -0.93 12.93 -22.45
CA LEU A 310 0.29 12.61 -23.19
C LEU A 310 -0.07 11.85 -24.46
N GLU A 311 0.58 12.24 -25.56
CA GLU A 311 0.49 11.57 -26.85
C GLU A 311 1.91 11.39 -27.40
N GLY A 312 2.20 10.23 -27.96
CA GLY A 312 3.56 9.85 -28.32
C GLY A 312 3.68 8.57 -29.12
N GLN A 313 4.89 8.01 -29.08
CA GLN A 313 5.31 6.86 -29.85
C GLN A 313 5.93 5.81 -28.92
N GLN A 314 5.37 4.60 -28.94
CA GLN A 314 5.95 3.41 -28.31
C GLN A 314 7.05 2.86 -29.22
N LEU A 315 8.28 2.75 -28.70
CA LEU A 315 9.45 2.25 -29.41
C LEU A 315 9.57 0.73 -29.34
N ASN A 316 10.15 0.12 -30.39
CA ASN A 316 10.54 -1.28 -30.37
C ASN A 316 11.85 -1.48 -29.58
N THR A 317 11.77 -2.09 -28.39
CA THR A 317 12.92 -2.34 -27.49
C THR A 317 13.82 -3.51 -27.91
N GLY A 318 13.42 -4.30 -28.91
CA GLY A 318 14.10 -5.52 -29.33
C GLY A 318 13.97 -6.68 -28.34
N THR A 319 14.45 -7.85 -28.74
CA THR A 319 14.21 -9.16 -28.10
C THR A 319 15.31 -9.62 -27.13
N ARG A 320 16.19 -8.73 -26.67
CA ARG A 320 17.34 -9.11 -25.83
C ARG A 320 16.88 -9.44 -24.41
N LEU A 321 17.22 -10.62 -23.89
CA LEU A 321 16.77 -11.03 -22.55
C LEU A 321 17.24 -10.10 -21.42
N ARG A 322 18.37 -9.39 -21.57
CA ARG A 322 18.82 -8.34 -20.63
C ARG A 322 17.86 -7.15 -20.49
N ASN A 323 16.87 -6.98 -21.37
CA ASN A 323 15.85 -5.93 -21.23
C ASN A 323 14.88 -6.20 -20.08
N PHE A 324 14.64 -7.47 -19.71
CA PHE A 324 13.66 -7.86 -18.69
C PHE A 324 14.02 -7.23 -17.32
N PRO A 325 13.07 -6.59 -16.59
CA PRO A 325 11.62 -6.70 -16.71
C PRO A 325 10.92 -5.81 -17.77
N ARG A 326 11.63 -4.92 -18.47
CA ARG A 326 11.03 -4.16 -19.57
C ARG A 326 10.78 -5.10 -20.78
N PRO A 327 9.71 -4.90 -21.57
CA PRO A 327 8.68 -3.86 -21.46
C PRO A 327 7.42 -4.31 -20.68
N PHE A 328 7.54 -5.24 -19.72
CA PHE A 328 6.41 -5.76 -18.93
C PHE A 328 6.18 -4.94 -17.65
N ILE A 329 7.24 -4.56 -16.95
CA ILE A 329 7.24 -3.58 -15.86
C ILE A 329 8.37 -2.59 -16.13
N ASP A 330 8.06 -1.29 -16.17
CA ASP A 330 9.06 -0.23 -16.17
C ASP A 330 9.07 0.46 -14.79
N PRO A 331 10.21 0.50 -14.06
CA PRO A 331 10.36 1.27 -12.83
C PRO A 331 10.07 2.78 -12.97
N MET A 332 9.99 3.32 -14.18
CA MET A 332 9.65 4.72 -14.50
C MET A 332 8.18 4.93 -14.87
N GLN A 333 7.38 3.87 -15.03
CA GLN A 333 5.92 4.02 -15.12
C GLN A 333 5.37 4.47 -13.76
N MET A 334 4.39 5.40 -13.76
CA MET A 334 3.70 5.85 -12.53
C MET A 334 2.32 5.23 -12.32
N THR A 335 1.66 4.82 -13.40
CA THR A 335 0.37 4.12 -13.32
C THR A 335 0.55 2.63 -13.00
N GLU A 336 -0.54 1.98 -12.57
CA GLU A 336 -0.60 0.53 -12.40
C GLU A 336 -0.23 -0.19 -13.72
N ALA A 337 0.61 -1.22 -13.63
CA ALA A 337 0.99 -2.03 -14.80
C ALA A 337 0.00 -3.17 -15.05
N SER A 338 -0.31 -3.46 -16.31
CA SER A 338 -1.16 -4.58 -16.71
C SER A 338 -0.37 -5.54 -17.57
N VAL A 339 -0.08 -6.74 -17.06
CA VAL A 339 0.76 -7.75 -17.73
C VAL A 339 -0.08 -8.98 -18.05
N PRO A 340 -0.54 -9.14 -19.31
CA PRO A 340 -1.27 -10.33 -19.73
C PRO A 340 -0.47 -11.62 -19.51
N MET A 341 -1.09 -12.58 -18.83
CA MET A 341 -0.55 -13.91 -18.55
C MET A 341 -1.24 -14.94 -19.45
N VAL A 342 -0.47 -15.60 -20.30
CA VAL A 342 -0.95 -16.29 -21.50
C VAL A 342 -0.68 -17.79 -21.40
N PHE A 343 -1.69 -18.59 -21.74
CA PHE A 343 -1.67 -20.05 -21.61
C PHE A 343 -2.29 -20.74 -22.85
N PRO A 344 -2.02 -22.04 -23.07
CA PRO A 344 -2.80 -22.88 -23.99
C PRO A 344 -4.29 -22.94 -23.63
N ALA A 345 -5.13 -23.45 -24.54
CA ALA A 345 -6.55 -23.68 -24.30
C ALA A 345 -6.82 -24.52 -23.03
N ALA A 346 -5.98 -25.54 -22.81
CA ALA A 346 -5.97 -26.38 -21.61
C ALA A 346 -4.79 -26.01 -20.71
N ALA A 347 -4.87 -24.85 -20.05
CA ALA A 347 -3.93 -24.45 -19.01
C ALA A 347 -3.90 -25.46 -17.85
N ASP A 348 -2.73 -25.68 -17.26
CA ASP A 348 -2.50 -26.69 -16.21
C ASP A 348 -2.00 -26.08 -14.87
N PRO A 349 -1.96 -26.85 -13.76
CA PRO A 349 -1.51 -26.34 -12.47
C PRO A 349 -0.03 -25.91 -12.45
N ALA A 350 0.84 -26.57 -13.22
CA ALA A 350 2.27 -26.25 -13.27
C ALA A 350 2.52 -24.89 -13.94
N GLN A 351 1.86 -24.64 -15.06
CA GLN A 351 1.88 -23.36 -15.76
C GLN A 351 1.37 -22.23 -14.87
N VAL A 352 0.25 -22.42 -14.14
CA VAL A 352 -0.29 -21.41 -13.23
C VAL A 352 0.60 -21.22 -11.99
N SER A 353 1.28 -22.26 -11.50
CA SER A 353 2.25 -22.15 -10.38
C SER A 353 3.54 -21.40 -10.78
N ALA A 354 4.03 -21.62 -12.00
CA ALA A 354 5.09 -20.83 -12.61
C ALA A 354 4.65 -19.36 -12.81
N ALA A 355 3.43 -19.13 -13.29
CA ALA A 355 2.86 -17.80 -13.43
C ALA A 355 2.69 -17.07 -12.09
N ALA A 356 2.27 -17.77 -11.02
CA ALA A 356 2.15 -17.20 -9.67
C ALA A 356 3.52 -16.76 -9.11
N MET A 357 4.59 -17.51 -9.39
CA MET A 357 5.95 -17.10 -9.03
C MET A 357 6.35 -15.82 -9.78
N VAL A 358 6.13 -15.75 -11.09
CA VAL A 358 6.47 -14.55 -11.89
C VAL A 358 5.61 -13.34 -11.49
N ALA A 359 4.30 -13.50 -11.33
CA ALA A 359 3.39 -12.44 -10.88
C ALA A 359 3.79 -11.88 -9.51
N SER A 360 4.18 -12.75 -8.57
CA SER A 360 4.68 -12.31 -7.25
C SER A 360 5.94 -11.45 -7.33
N TRP A 361 6.87 -11.78 -8.23
CA TRP A 361 8.06 -10.97 -8.45
C TRP A 361 7.76 -9.65 -9.17
N LEU A 362 6.87 -9.65 -10.16
CA LEU A 362 6.43 -8.43 -10.84
C LEU A 362 5.71 -7.47 -9.87
N GLY A 363 4.99 -8.00 -8.87
CA GLY A 363 4.45 -7.23 -7.75
C GLY A 363 5.51 -6.51 -6.91
N ILE A 364 6.70 -7.12 -6.72
CA ILE A 364 7.85 -6.46 -6.06
C ILE A 364 8.38 -5.30 -6.92
N GLN A 365 8.47 -5.49 -8.23
CA GLN A 365 8.96 -4.45 -9.16
C GLN A 365 7.97 -3.29 -9.33
N ALA A 366 6.68 -3.59 -9.32
CA ALA A 366 5.61 -2.58 -9.38
C ALA A 366 5.54 -1.71 -8.12
N ASP A 367 5.80 -2.32 -6.95
CA ASP A 367 5.85 -1.67 -5.64
C ASP A 367 4.54 -0.92 -5.31
N TYR A 368 4.58 0.35 -4.86
CA TYR A 368 3.39 1.11 -4.47
C TYR A 368 2.36 1.34 -5.59
N ARG A 369 2.74 1.15 -6.86
CA ARG A 369 1.87 1.39 -8.04
C ARG A 369 0.91 0.24 -8.32
N GLY A 370 1.24 -0.95 -7.84
CA GLY A 370 0.51 -2.18 -8.16
C GLY A 370 0.70 -2.67 -9.59
N ALA A 371 0.36 -3.94 -9.79
CA ALA A 371 0.25 -4.56 -11.11
C ALA A 371 -0.86 -5.62 -11.10
N ARG A 372 -1.52 -5.78 -12.25
CA ARG A 372 -2.58 -6.75 -12.51
C ARG A 372 -2.23 -7.72 -13.64
N PHE A 373 -2.82 -8.91 -13.59
CA PHE A 373 -2.41 -10.04 -14.44
C PHE A 373 -3.58 -10.67 -15.22
N PRO A 374 -4.18 -9.95 -16.20
CA PRO A 374 -5.27 -10.47 -17.02
C PRO A 374 -4.87 -11.76 -17.72
N VAL A 375 -5.72 -12.78 -17.64
CA VAL A 375 -5.44 -14.11 -18.20
C VAL A 375 -5.99 -14.23 -19.62
N LEU A 376 -5.20 -14.86 -20.50
CA LEU A 376 -5.59 -15.18 -21.88
C LEU A 376 -5.29 -16.65 -22.18
N ARG A 377 -6.32 -17.42 -22.57
CA ARG A 377 -6.17 -18.78 -23.11
C ARG A 377 -6.33 -18.81 -24.63
N ASP A 378 -5.44 -19.55 -25.30
CA ASP A 378 -5.39 -19.79 -26.76
C ASP A 378 -5.43 -18.52 -27.65
N ARG A 379 -4.95 -17.40 -27.12
CA ARG A 379 -4.84 -16.13 -27.85
C ARG A 379 -3.71 -15.29 -27.31
N LEU A 380 -3.01 -14.61 -28.21
CA LEU A 380 -1.94 -13.68 -27.87
C LEU A 380 -2.53 -12.29 -27.58
N PRO A 381 -1.93 -11.51 -26.66
CA PRO A 381 -2.35 -10.14 -26.40
C PRO A 381 -2.10 -9.23 -27.61
N GLU A 382 -2.73 -8.06 -27.62
CA GLU A 382 -2.44 -6.98 -28.57
C GLU A 382 -1.12 -6.27 -28.26
N LYS A 383 -0.72 -6.27 -26.98
CA LYS A 383 0.47 -5.59 -26.44
C LYS A 383 1.48 -6.61 -25.91
N ASN A 384 2.27 -6.24 -24.89
CA ASN A 384 3.20 -7.15 -24.23
C ASN A 384 2.46 -8.26 -23.45
N GLY A 385 3.12 -9.38 -23.18
CA GLY A 385 2.58 -10.44 -22.29
C GLY A 385 3.58 -11.56 -22.00
N ILE A 386 3.29 -12.38 -20.99
CA ILE A 386 4.14 -13.51 -20.58
C ILE A 386 3.40 -14.82 -20.83
N VAL A 387 4.06 -15.75 -21.52
CA VAL A 387 3.50 -17.02 -21.99
C VAL A 387 4.07 -18.17 -21.16
N PHE A 388 3.20 -19.00 -20.57
CA PHE A 388 3.58 -20.21 -19.83
C PHE A 388 3.06 -21.43 -20.57
N ALA A 389 3.96 -22.29 -21.04
CA ALA A 389 3.60 -23.37 -21.95
C ALA A 389 4.63 -24.51 -21.99
N HIS A 390 4.21 -25.65 -22.51
CA HIS A 390 5.07 -26.78 -22.82
C HIS A 390 5.63 -26.70 -24.25
N PRO A 391 6.77 -27.37 -24.52
CA PRO A 391 7.32 -27.48 -25.87
C PRO A 391 6.32 -28.10 -26.86
N GLY A 392 6.02 -27.39 -27.95
CA GLY A 392 5.06 -27.84 -28.98
C GLY A 392 3.61 -27.36 -28.79
N ASP A 393 3.28 -26.70 -27.67
CA ASP A 393 1.95 -26.09 -27.47
C ASP A 393 1.60 -25.07 -28.56
N LYS A 394 0.30 -24.89 -28.80
CA LYS A 394 -0.24 -23.87 -29.70
C LYS A 394 -1.10 -22.88 -28.93
N ILE A 395 -0.91 -21.60 -29.24
CA ILE A 395 -1.58 -20.46 -28.61
C ILE A 395 -1.92 -19.46 -29.72
N GLY A 396 -3.11 -19.60 -30.31
CA GLY A 396 -3.48 -18.88 -31.53
C GLY A 396 -2.49 -19.15 -32.66
N VAL A 397 -1.78 -18.11 -33.13
CA VAL A 397 -0.76 -18.22 -34.20
C VAL A 397 0.63 -18.65 -33.71
N LEU A 398 0.90 -18.62 -32.40
CA LEU A 398 2.19 -19.03 -31.85
C LEU A 398 2.22 -20.56 -31.65
N THR A 399 3.24 -21.21 -32.21
CA THR A 399 3.62 -22.58 -31.82
C THR A 399 4.89 -22.51 -30.99
N VAL A 400 4.87 -23.08 -29.78
CA VAL A 400 5.98 -23.00 -28.82
C VAL A 400 7.13 -23.90 -29.29
N PRO A 401 8.38 -23.40 -29.36
CA PRO A 401 9.50 -24.19 -29.89
C PRO A 401 9.74 -25.51 -29.15
N ALA A 402 9.89 -26.59 -29.91
CA ALA A 402 10.15 -27.92 -29.38
C ALA A 402 11.51 -28.04 -28.65
N GLY A 403 11.59 -29.00 -27.75
CA GLY A 403 12.77 -29.30 -26.93
C GLY A 403 12.36 -30.01 -25.63
N ASN A 404 13.33 -30.54 -24.89
CA ASN A 404 13.09 -31.31 -23.66
C ASN A 404 13.72 -30.66 -22.41
N VAL A 405 14.00 -29.36 -22.47
CA VAL A 405 14.75 -28.60 -21.45
C VAL A 405 14.05 -27.28 -21.12
N ALA A 406 14.14 -26.88 -19.86
CA ALA A 406 13.67 -25.58 -19.39
C ALA A 406 14.32 -24.43 -20.19
N ARG A 407 13.51 -23.47 -20.67
CA ARG A 407 13.97 -22.38 -21.53
C ARG A 407 13.20 -21.10 -21.29
N LEU A 408 13.93 -19.99 -21.33
CA LEU A 408 13.40 -18.64 -21.38
C LEU A 408 13.64 -18.06 -22.77
N MET A 409 12.64 -17.42 -23.36
CA MET A 409 12.78 -16.71 -24.64
C MET A 409 12.05 -15.37 -24.60
N MET A 410 12.59 -14.36 -25.25
CA MET A 410 11.89 -13.11 -25.54
C MET A 410 11.74 -13.00 -27.06
N ILE A 411 10.50 -12.86 -27.54
CA ILE A 411 10.19 -12.76 -28.97
C ILE A 411 9.35 -11.52 -29.25
N ASP A 412 9.35 -11.08 -30.51
CA ASP A 412 8.38 -10.10 -30.99
C ASP A 412 6.97 -10.71 -30.96
N ASN A 413 5.95 -9.93 -30.58
CA ASN A 413 4.58 -10.39 -30.61
C ASN A 413 4.12 -10.56 -32.08
N PRO A 414 3.70 -11.77 -32.53
CA PRO A 414 3.23 -12.00 -33.89
C PRO A 414 2.09 -11.08 -34.35
N ASN A 415 1.26 -10.58 -33.41
CA ASN A 415 0.19 -9.63 -33.70
C ASN A 415 0.72 -8.21 -34.01
N ASN A 416 1.84 -7.81 -33.40
CA ASN A 416 2.44 -6.49 -33.50
C ASN A 416 3.90 -6.51 -33.01
N PRO A 417 4.90 -6.57 -33.92
CA PRO A 417 6.30 -6.79 -33.56
C PRO A 417 6.97 -5.72 -32.69
N ILE A 418 6.32 -4.58 -32.42
CA ILE A 418 6.84 -3.60 -31.46
C ILE A 418 6.76 -4.16 -30.04
N TYR A 419 5.65 -4.80 -29.71
CA TYR A 419 5.43 -5.44 -28.43
C TYR A 419 6.18 -6.78 -28.33
N LYS A 420 6.38 -7.25 -27.11
CA LYS A 420 7.23 -8.41 -26.78
C LYS A 420 6.45 -9.47 -26.01
N LEU A 421 6.73 -10.73 -26.32
CA LEU A 421 6.26 -11.88 -25.55
C LEU A 421 7.44 -12.53 -24.82
N MET A 422 7.30 -12.73 -23.52
CA MET A 422 8.27 -13.48 -22.70
C MET A 422 7.75 -14.90 -22.52
N LEU A 423 8.43 -15.89 -23.11
CA LEU A 423 8.06 -17.30 -23.03
C LEU A 423 8.83 -17.98 -21.89
N VAL A 424 8.09 -18.61 -20.98
CA VAL A 424 8.57 -19.47 -19.90
C VAL A 424 8.18 -20.89 -20.25
N ILE A 425 9.16 -21.69 -20.70
CA ILE A 425 8.94 -23.00 -21.31
C ILE A 425 9.55 -24.10 -20.44
N GLY A 426 8.79 -25.17 -20.20
CA GLY A 426 9.28 -26.37 -19.53
C GLY A 426 8.44 -27.61 -19.85
N SER A 427 9.08 -28.77 -19.91
CA SER A 427 8.43 -30.04 -20.29
C SER A 427 7.52 -30.62 -19.19
N ASP A 428 7.67 -30.15 -17.95
CA ASP A 428 7.01 -30.63 -16.74
C ASP A 428 7.01 -29.52 -15.65
N ASP A 429 6.42 -29.80 -14.47
CA ASP A 429 6.37 -28.87 -13.33
C ASP A 429 7.75 -28.43 -12.83
N GLU A 430 8.75 -29.33 -12.81
CA GLU A 430 10.10 -28.96 -12.38
C GLU A 430 10.73 -28.03 -13.41
N GLN A 431 10.65 -28.34 -14.71
CA GLN A 431 11.21 -27.50 -15.75
C GLN A 431 10.54 -26.13 -15.83
N LEU A 432 9.21 -26.04 -15.72
CA LEU A 432 8.48 -24.76 -15.71
C LEU A 432 8.84 -23.92 -14.48
N ARG A 433 8.90 -24.54 -13.31
CA ARG A 433 9.26 -23.89 -12.04
C ARG A 433 10.73 -23.45 -12.00
N GLN A 434 11.65 -24.23 -12.57
CA GLN A 434 13.05 -23.84 -12.77
C GLN A 434 13.20 -22.69 -13.77
N ALA A 435 12.42 -22.70 -14.87
CA ALA A 435 12.41 -21.58 -15.82
C ALA A 435 11.89 -20.29 -15.17
N ALA A 436 10.75 -20.34 -14.49
CA ALA A 436 10.20 -19.23 -13.71
C ALA A 436 11.20 -18.74 -12.65
N TYR A 437 11.79 -19.65 -11.87
CA TYR A 437 12.79 -19.32 -10.86
C TYR A 437 14.01 -18.63 -11.46
N ARG A 438 14.55 -19.10 -12.60
CA ARG A 438 15.66 -18.40 -13.27
C ARG A 438 15.24 -17.01 -13.78
N LEU A 439 13.99 -16.80 -14.20
CA LEU A 439 13.52 -15.49 -14.64
C LEU A 439 13.50 -14.45 -13.51
N VAL A 440 13.17 -14.87 -12.28
CA VAL A 440 12.95 -13.94 -11.15
C VAL A 440 14.11 -13.85 -10.13
N SER A 441 14.92 -14.91 -9.99
CA SER A 441 15.94 -15.00 -8.92
C SER A 441 17.21 -14.20 -9.19
N GLN A 442 17.54 -13.94 -10.46
CA GLN A 442 18.77 -13.26 -10.88
C GLN A 442 18.52 -12.44 -12.15
N PRO A 443 19.14 -11.26 -12.31
CA PRO A 443 19.11 -10.54 -13.59
C PRO A 443 19.51 -11.42 -14.78
N LEU A 444 18.90 -11.14 -15.94
CA LEU A 444 19.32 -11.71 -17.21
C LEU A 444 20.40 -10.78 -17.78
N THR A 445 21.59 -11.33 -18.05
CA THR A 445 22.74 -10.53 -18.52
C THR A 445 23.03 -10.70 -20.01
N THR A 446 22.43 -11.70 -20.66
CA THR A 446 22.67 -12.06 -22.06
C THR A 446 21.95 -11.15 -23.04
N ASP A 447 22.62 -10.80 -24.14
CA ASP A 447 22.02 -10.14 -25.30
C ASP A 447 21.19 -11.10 -26.18
N ALA A 448 21.30 -12.42 -25.96
CA ALA A 448 20.54 -13.41 -26.70
C ALA A 448 19.03 -13.31 -26.41
N ALA A 449 18.22 -13.62 -27.42
CA ALA A 449 16.76 -13.71 -27.29
C ALA A 449 16.26 -15.03 -26.66
N SER A 450 17.17 -15.95 -26.33
CA SER A 450 16.88 -17.26 -25.74
C SER A 450 17.96 -17.67 -24.75
N LEU A 451 17.56 -18.30 -23.65
CA LEU A 451 18.41 -18.86 -22.61
C LEU A 451 17.87 -20.23 -22.20
N THR A 452 18.66 -21.29 -22.43
CA THR A 452 18.42 -22.60 -21.80
C THR A 452 18.73 -22.49 -20.31
N VAL A 453 17.83 -23.01 -19.47
CA VAL A 453 17.94 -22.92 -18.01
C VAL A 453 18.59 -24.17 -17.44
N VAL A 454 19.58 -23.98 -16.58
CA VAL A 454 20.21 -25.04 -15.80
C VAL A 454 19.48 -25.16 -14.46
N THR A 455 19.14 -26.39 -14.05
CA THR A 455 18.49 -26.67 -12.76
C THR A 455 19.30 -26.11 -11.59
N ALA A 456 18.66 -25.29 -10.76
CA ALA A 456 19.24 -24.70 -9.57
C ALA A 456 18.53 -25.20 -8.30
N ASN A 457 19.24 -25.17 -7.17
CA ASN A 457 18.61 -25.40 -5.87
C ASN A 457 17.80 -24.14 -5.49
N VAL A 458 16.50 -24.29 -5.34
CA VAL A 458 15.63 -23.21 -4.86
C VAL A 458 15.75 -23.13 -3.33
N PRO A 459 16.20 -22.01 -2.74
CA PRO A 459 16.38 -21.90 -1.30
C PRO A 459 15.04 -22.02 -0.57
N GLN A 460 15.09 -22.52 0.67
CA GLN A 460 13.97 -22.48 1.61
C GLN A 460 14.17 -21.30 2.57
N ARG A 461 13.08 -20.58 2.85
CA ARG A 461 13.04 -19.43 3.76
C ARG A 461 12.77 -19.86 5.20
N GLN A 462 13.13 -19.00 6.15
CA GLN A 462 12.82 -19.15 7.56
C GLN A 462 11.59 -18.31 7.93
N ALA A 463 10.96 -18.62 9.07
CA ALA A 463 9.79 -17.87 9.50
C ALA A 463 10.18 -16.41 9.79
N TYR A 464 9.35 -15.46 9.33
CA TYR A 464 9.52 -14.02 9.54
C TYR A 464 10.78 -13.38 8.92
N ASP A 465 11.46 -14.06 8.00
CA ASP A 465 12.72 -13.59 7.39
C ASP A 465 12.55 -12.56 6.25
N ALA A 466 11.31 -12.14 5.95
CA ALA A 466 10.92 -11.34 4.80
C ALA A 466 11.65 -9.98 4.72
N PRO A 467 12.39 -9.65 3.64
CA PRO A 467 13.26 -8.46 3.60
C PRO A 467 12.54 -7.11 3.67
N ARG A 468 11.22 -7.06 3.40
CA ARG A 468 10.41 -5.84 3.58
C ARG A 468 9.82 -5.69 4.99
N TRP A 469 9.85 -6.73 5.81
CA TRP A 469 9.45 -6.63 7.21
C TRP A 469 10.61 -6.08 8.06
N ILE A 470 10.27 -5.20 9.00
CA ILE A 470 11.22 -4.66 9.96
C ILE A 470 11.77 -5.80 10.83
N ASN A 471 13.07 -5.77 11.08
CA ASN A 471 13.72 -6.80 11.88
C ASN A 471 13.22 -6.77 13.34
N THR A 472 12.85 -7.94 13.87
CA THR A 472 12.34 -8.13 15.24
C THR A 472 13.33 -8.84 16.16
N THR A 473 14.62 -8.85 15.80
CA THR A 473 15.70 -9.45 16.62
C THR A 473 16.74 -8.44 17.12
N ARG A 474 16.70 -7.19 16.64
CA ARG A 474 17.51 -6.06 17.12
C ARG A 474 16.79 -4.71 16.92
N PRO A 475 17.28 -3.62 17.53
CA PRO A 475 16.99 -2.26 17.09
C PRO A 475 17.31 -2.03 15.60
N VAL A 476 16.45 -1.28 14.92
CA VAL A 476 16.59 -0.87 13.51
C VAL A 476 16.66 0.64 13.44
N ARG A 477 17.74 1.19 12.85
CA ARG A 477 17.92 2.64 12.70
C ARG A 477 16.93 3.19 11.67
N LEU A 478 16.44 4.41 11.88
CA LEU A 478 15.54 5.06 10.94
C LEU A 478 16.21 5.30 9.57
N SER A 479 17.53 5.44 9.53
CA SER A 479 18.34 5.52 8.31
C SER A 479 18.38 4.21 7.50
N GLU A 480 18.16 3.05 8.11
CA GLU A 480 18.00 1.76 7.40
C GLU A 480 16.64 1.63 6.69
N LEU A 481 15.68 2.50 7.05
CA LEU A 481 14.28 2.49 6.61
C LEU A 481 13.95 3.65 5.65
N LEU A 482 14.94 4.48 5.28
CA LEU A 482 14.79 5.52 4.29
C LEU A 482 14.91 4.97 2.87
N ARG A 483 14.16 5.58 1.94
CA ARG A 483 14.41 5.44 0.50
C ARG A 483 15.71 6.14 0.12
N THR A 484 16.33 5.72 -0.97
CA THR A 484 17.57 6.28 -1.52
C THR A 484 17.48 7.74 -1.99
N ASP A 485 16.27 8.29 -2.13
CA ASP A 485 16.00 9.69 -2.46
C ASP A 485 15.65 10.56 -1.24
N GLN A 486 15.65 10.00 -0.03
CA GLN A 486 15.37 10.72 1.21
C GLN A 486 16.66 11.04 2.00
N SER A 487 16.58 12.04 2.88
CA SER A 487 17.68 12.41 3.78
C SER A 487 17.18 12.62 5.21
N MET A 488 18.03 12.27 6.18
CA MET A 488 17.81 12.55 7.60
C MET A 488 17.94 14.04 7.97
N THR A 489 18.38 14.90 7.04
CA THR A 489 18.47 16.36 7.20
C THR A 489 17.48 17.08 6.27
N THR A 490 16.61 17.93 6.81
CA THR A 490 15.76 18.87 6.07
C THR A 490 16.38 20.27 6.08
N ASN A 491 16.06 21.10 5.08
CA ASN A 491 16.62 22.45 4.94
C ASN A 491 15.49 23.48 4.82
N GLY A 492 15.73 24.71 5.27
CA GLY A 492 14.76 25.81 5.26
C GLY A 492 13.72 25.76 6.38
N LEU A 493 12.90 26.81 6.47
CA LEU A 493 11.84 26.95 7.48
C LEU A 493 10.58 26.14 7.13
N TRP A 494 10.34 25.95 5.83
CA TRP A 494 9.19 25.24 5.27
C TRP A 494 9.69 24.08 4.43
N HIS A 495 9.40 22.85 4.86
CA HIS A 495 9.87 21.62 4.20
C HIS A 495 8.86 20.48 4.36
N ASP A 496 8.98 19.43 3.56
CA ASP A 496 8.16 18.23 3.73
C ASP A 496 8.52 17.46 5.02
N ALA A 497 7.55 16.73 5.58
CA ALA A 497 7.82 15.81 6.69
C ALA A 497 8.72 14.65 6.23
N LEU A 498 9.71 14.27 7.05
CA LEU A 498 10.49 13.05 6.83
C LEU A 498 9.59 11.84 7.14
N ARG A 499 9.19 11.13 6.09
CA ARG A 499 8.30 9.96 6.16
C ARG A 499 9.14 8.68 6.11
N VAL A 500 9.29 8.01 7.24
CA VAL A 500 9.95 6.70 7.37
C VAL A 500 8.89 5.62 7.27
N ASN A 501 8.94 4.81 6.22
CA ASN A 501 7.96 3.73 5.98
C ASN A 501 8.54 2.39 6.44
N PHE A 502 7.75 1.56 7.14
CA PHE A 502 8.17 0.23 7.57
C PHE A 502 6.99 -0.74 7.71
N ARG A 503 7.20 -1.99 7.32
CA ARG A 503 6.20 -3.06 7.46
C ARG A 503 6.53 -3.96 8.65
N ALA A 504 5.51 -4.55 9.26
CA ALA A 504 5.69 -5.47 10.39
C ALA A 504 4.87 -6.75 10.16
N ALA A 505 5.26 -7.84 10.82
CA ALA A 505 4.44 -9.04 10.85
C ALA A 505 3.11 -8.72 11.57
N PRO A 506 1.92 -9.08 11.03
CA PRO A 506 0.65 -8.72 11.67
C PRO A 506 0.37 -9.43 13.00
N ASP A 507 1.19 -10.42 13.37
CA ASP A 507 1.10 -11.20 14.60
C ASP A 507 2.04 -10.69 15.73
N LEU A 508 2.62 -9.49 15.61
CA LEU A 508 3.39 -8.92 16.72
C LEU A 508 2.51 -8.62 17.93
N PHE A 509 2.90 -9.23 19.05
CA PHE A 509 2.24 -9.19 20.34
C PHE A 509 3.21 -8.68 21.41
N LEU A 510 2.72 -7.78 22.26
CA LEU A 510 3.34 -7.34 23.50
C LEU A 510 2.32 -7.55 24.63
N TRP A 511 2.77 -7.63 25.88
CA TRP A 511 1.85 -7.75 27.01
C TRP A 511 1.24 -6.39 27.39
N ASP A 512 0.08 -6.39 28.04
CA ASP A 512 -0.61 -5.16 28.47
C ASP A 512 0.24 -4.41 29.52
N GLY A 513 0.76 -3.25 29.13
CA GLY A 513 1.71 -2.44 29.90
C GLY A 513 3.13 -2.35 29.31
N ASP A 514 3.48 -3.19 28.34
CA ASP A 514 4.72 -3.07 27.56
C ASP A 514 4.50 -2.13 26.35
N ALA A 515 5.55 -1.40 25.95
CA ALA A 515 5.52 -0.47 24.80
C ALA A 515 6.75 -0.67 23.90
N ILE A 516 6.63 -0.28 22.62
CA ILE A 516 7.72 -0.35 21.64
C ILE A 516 8.54 0.95 21.73
N PRO A 517 9.82 0.92 22.14
CA PRO A 517 10.62 2.12 22.26
C PRO A 517 11.14 2.61 20.89
N VAL A 518 10.95 3.90 20.64
CA VAL A 518 11.60 4.65 19.56
C VAL A 518 12.53 5.68 20.18
N GLN A 519 13.82 5.56 19.88
CA GLN A 519 14.82 6.57 20.23
C GLN A 519 14.90 7.59 19.09
N LEU A 520 14.49 8.83 19.35
CA LEU A 520 14.58 9.95 18.43
C LEU A 520 15.64 10.92 18.92
N ASN A 521 16.77 10.98 18.21
CA ASN A 521 17.82 11.96 18.43
C ASN A 521 17.69 13.01 17.31
N TYR A 522 17.65 14.29 17.65
CA TYR A 522 17.30 15.36 16.72
C TYR A 522 17.93 16.70 17.07
N ARG A 523 18.10 17.55 16.04
CA ARG A 523 18.66 18.90 16.17
C ARG A 523 17.84 19.93 15.41
N PHE A 524 17.57 21.03 16.10
CA PHE A 524 17.03 22.28 15.54
C PHE A 524 18.16 23.25 15.20
N PRO A 525 17.98 24.16 14.22
CA PRO A 525 18.91 25.26 13.97
C PRO A 525 19.21 26.07 15.25
N ALA A 526 20.42 26.62 15.36
CA ALA A 526 20.89 27.40 16.51
C ALA A 526 20.74 28.92 16.28
N GLU A 527 19.60 29.32 15.72
CA GLU A 527 19.34 30.67 15.22
C GLU A 527 18.60 31.56 16.24
N THR A 528 19.10 32.77 16.48
CA THR A 528 18.57 33.66 17.53
C THR A 528 17.16 34.21 17.25
N TRP A 529 16.70 34.15 16.00
CA TRP A 529 15.36 34.60 15.57
C TRP A 529 14.29 33.50 15.65
N ILE A 530 14.66 32.25 15.96
CA ILE A 530 13.69 31.16 16.20
C ILE A 530 13.07 31.31 17.59
N ASP A 531 11.76 31.14 17.70
CA ASP A 531 11.08 30.98 18.98
C ASP A 531 11.15 29.51 19.43
N GLU A 532 12.18 29.21 20.22
CA GLU A 532 12.41 27.87 20.78
C GLU A 532 11.31 27.38 21.74
N ASN A 533 10.37 28.24 22.16
CA ASN A 533 9.25 27.83 23.01
C ASN A 533 8.01 27.45 22.19
N ASN A 534 7.87 28.02 20.98
CA ASN A 534 6.79 27.72 20.02
C ASN A 534 7.23 26.81 18.85
N SER A 535 8.50 26.38 18.82
CA SER A 535 9.04 25.43 17.83
C SER A 535 9.06 23.99 18.37
N TYR A 536 8.69 23.01 17.54
CA TYR A 536 8.57 21.61 17.96
C TYR A 536 8.66 20.61 16.80
N LEU A 537 9.22 19.44 17.09
CA LEU A 537 9.26 18.28 16.20
C LEU A 537 7.98 17.48 16.41
N ASN A 538 7.10 17.50 15.42
CA ASN A 538 5.86 16.76 15.37
C ASN A 538 6.19 15.31 15.02
N VAL A 539 5.74 14.39 15.86
CA VAL A 539 5.84 12.95 15.62
C VAL A 539 4.43 12.39 15.40
N MET A 540 4.21 11.81 14.22
CA MET A 540 2.96 11.17 13.84
C MET A 540 3.22 9.76 13.34
N LEU A 541 2.30 8.83 13.58
CA LEU A 541 2.36 7.45 13.10
C LEU A 541 1.03 7.11 12.43
N ASN A 542 1.07 6.68 11.17
CA ASN A 542 -0.12 6.28 10.40
C ASN A 542 -1.18 7.39 10.32
N GLY A 543 -0.75 8.65 10.30
CA GLY A 543 -1.60 9.84 10.33
C GLY A 543 -2.10 10.24 11.73
N THR A 544 -1.92 9.40 12.75
CA THR A 544 -2.25 9.70 14.15
C THR A 544 -1.15 10.56 14.77
N PHE A 545 -1.53 11.69 15.37
CA PHE A 545 -0.60 12.52 16.15
C PHE A 545 -0.19 11.80 17.44
N LEU A 546 1.11 11.74 17.72
CA LEU A 546 1.64 11.12 18.94
C LEU A 546 2.16 12.16 19.93
N ARG A 547 3.11 13.02 19.50
CA ARG A 547 3.75 13.99 20.38
C ARG A 547 4.42 15.15 19.64
N ASN A 548 4.47 16.30 20.30
CA ASN A 548 5.39 17.39 19.97
C ASN A 548 6.60 17.32 20.89
N LEU A 549 7.80 17.32 20.31
CA LEU A 549 9.07 17.35 21.04
C LEU A 549 9.66 18.76 20.95
N SER A 550 9.91 19.39 22.10
CA SER A 550 10.36 20.79 22.21
C SER A 550 11.85 20.94 21.93
N VAL A 551 12.28 22.15 21.50
CA VAL A 551 13.71 22.48 21.32
C VAL A 551 14.50 22.38 22.63
N ASN A 552 13.86 22.78 23.74
CA ASN A 552 14.44 22.81 25.09
C ASN A 552 13.80 21.76 26.01
N LYS A 553 14.55 21.35 27.03
CA LYS A 553 14.08 20.56 28.17
C LYS A 553 13.03 21.34 28.95
N LEU A 554 11.98 20.64 29.39
CA LEU A 554 10.86 21.22 30.13
C LEU A 554 10.98 20.93 31.62
N GLY A 555 11.36 21.92 32.42
CA GLY A 555 11.44 21.83 33.87
C GLY A 555 11.85 23.13 34.54
N LEU A 556 11.57 23.28 35.84
CA LEU A 556 11.83 24.52 36.59
C LEU A 556 13.32 24.74 36.86
N LEU A 557 14.09 23.66 37.02
CA LEU A 557 15.55 23.73 37.21
C LEU A 557 16.26 24.00 35.88
N GLU A 558 15.76 23.39 34.80
CA GLU A 558 16.26 23.52 33.44
C GLU A 558 16.00 24.92 32.87
N ASP A 559 14.83 25.52 33.13
CA ASP A 559 14.57 26.91 32.75
C ASP A 559 15.39 27.90 33.59
N ALA A 560 15.63 27.62 34.88
CA ALA A 560 16.53 28.42 35.70
C ALA A 560 17.98 28.32 35.19
N TRP A 561 18.45 27.13 34.82
CA TRP A 561 19.77 26.89 34.22
C TRP A 561 19.93 27.60 32.87
N ARG A 562 18.90 27.54 32.01
CA ARG A 562 18.82 28.27 30.73
C ARG A 562 18.93 29.79 30.93
N ARG A 563 18.21 30.34 31.92
CA ARG A 563 18.30 31.78 32.29
C ARG A 563 19.66 32.18 32.86
N LEU A 564 20.45 31.24 33.37
CA LEU A 564 21.83 31.44 33.83
C LEU A 564 22.86 31.22 32.71
N GLY A 565 22.44 31.01 31.46
CA GLY A 565 23.31 30.83 30.29
C GLY A 565 23.79 29.40 30.07
N GLY A 566 23.25 28.42 30.80
CA GLY A 566 23.56 27.01 30.61
C GLY A 566 22.76 26.37 29.47
N ASP A 567 23.37 25.40 28.77
CA ASP A 567 22.65 24.64 27.74
C ASP A 567 21.54 23.77 28.36
N ALA A 568 20.34 23.91 27.80
CA ALA A 568 19.12 23.20 28.18
C ALA A 568 18.43 22.53 26.99
N ARG A 569 19.09 22.41 25.82
CA ARG A 569 18.50 21.78 24.63
C ARG A 569 18.13 20.31 24.86
N GLN A 570 17.08 19.88 24.18
CA GLN A 570 16.58 18.51 24.15
C GLN A 570 16.95 17.89 22.80
N GLU A 571 18.13 17.27 22.70
CA GLU A 571 18.58 16.63 21.45
C GLU A 571 18.27 15.13 21.35
N ALA A 572 17.71 14.53 22.40
CA ALA A 572 17.39 13.10 22.47
C ALA A 572 16.08 12.87 23.22
N TYR A 573 15.21 12.00 22.71
CA TYR A 573 13.95 11.65 23.33
C TYR A 573 13.60 10.17 23.08
N ARG A 574 13.13 9.47 24.11
CA ARG A 574 12.54 8.14 23.98
C ARG A 574 11.03 8.25 23.96
N LEU A 575 10.44 7.92 22.81
CA LEU A 575 9.01 7.75 22.65
C LEU A 575 8.65 6.28 22.89
N GLU A 576 7.57 6.05 23.62
CA GLU A 576 6.99 4.73 23.83
C GLU A 576 5.74 4.63 22.95
N LEU A 577 5.74 3.69 22.01
CA LEU A 577 4.60 3.43 21.11
C LEU A 577 3.73 2.32 21.69
N ASP A 578 2.42 2.57 21.77
CA ASP A 578 1.45 1.54 22.10
C ASP A 578 1.43 0.43 21.03
N PRO A 579 1.35 -0.86 21.42
CA PRO A 579 1.33 -2.00 20.49
C PRO A 579 0.27 -1.92 19.38
N TYR A 580 -0.92 -1.37 19.68
CA TYR A 580 -2.06 -1.33 18.74
C TYR A 580 -1.92 -0.31 17.60
N LEU A 581 -0.86 0.51 17.62
CA LEU A 581 -0.56 1.51 16.58
C LEU A 581 0.25 0.93 15.40
N ILE A 582 0.85 -0.25 15.59
CA ILE A 582 1.64 -0.94 14.56
C ILE A 582 0.73 -1.88 13.75
N TYR A 583 0.74 -1.69 12.44
CA TYR A 583 0.00 -2.50 11.47
C TYR A 583 0.96 -3.21 10.50
N GLY A 584 0.41 -3.92 9.51
CA GLY A 584 1.20 -4.59 8.47
C GLY A 584 2.03 -3.63 7.61
N ASP A 585 1.57 -2.38 7.44
CA ASP A 585 2.30 -1.29 6.77
C ASP A 585 2.18 -0.01 7.61
N ASN A 586 3.28 0.72 7.78
CA ASN A 586 3.37 1.87 8.69
C ASN A 586 4.16 3.03 8.10
N GLN A 587 3.78 4.25 8.49
CA GLN A 587 4.50 5.48 8.20
C GLN A 587 4.68 6.32 9.46
N LEU A 588 5.93 6.43 9.93
CA LEU A 588 6.35 7.40 10.93
C LEU A 588 6.70 8.70 10.21
N ALA A 589 5.99 9.79 10.51
CA ALA A 589 6.24 11.11 9.95
C ALA A 589 6.84 12.04 11.01
N LEU A 590 7.99 12.63 10.68
CA LEU A 590 8.78 13.53 11.52
C LEU A 590 8.83 14.91 10.86
N TYR A 591 8.23 15.93 11.49
CA TYR A 591 8.14 17.29 10.94
C TYR A 591 8.55 18.36 11.95
N PHE A 592 9.65 19.06 11.68
CA PHE A 592 10.09 20.23 12.44
C PHE A 592 9.18 21.43 12.10
N ASN A 593 8.22 21.73 12.98
CA ASN A 593 7.49 22.99 12.90
C ASN A 593 8.30 24.06 13.63
N ILE A 594 8.95 24.94 12.88
CA ILE A 594 9.81 25.99 13.44
C ILE A 594 9.05 27.31 13.39
N ALA A 595 8.80 27.89 14.57
CA ALA A 595 8.18 29.19 14.70
C ALA A 595 9.26 30.29 14.69
N PRO A 596 9.20 31.27 13.77
CA PRO A 596 9.99 32.50 13.90
C PRO A 596 9.41 33.39 15.01
N LYS A 597 10.27 34.19 15.66
CA LYS A 597 9.82 35.21 16.62
C LYS A 597 9.02 36.32 15.93
N ALA A 598 8.19 37.01 16.71
CA ALA A 598 7.31 38.08 16.23
C ALA A 598 8.03 39.34 15.70
N ASP A 599 9.34 39.43 15.91
CA ASP A 599 10.29 40.46 15.48
C ASP A 599 11.36 39.96 14.48
N ALA A 600 11.26 38.71 14.00
CA ALA A 600 12.22 38.12 13.06
C ALA A 600 12.25 38.90 11.72
N PRO A 601 13.44 39.32 11.22
CA PRO A 601 13.53 40.04 9.94
C PRO A 601 13.06 39.18 8.77
N CYS A 602 12.20 39.69 7.89
CA CYS A 602 11.56 38.88 6.83
C CYS A 602 12.57 38.11 5.94
N GLY A 603 13.79 38.64 5.74
CA GLY A 603 14.86 37.96 5.02
C GLY A 603 15.33 36.61 5.63
N VAL A 604 15.09 36.36 6.92
CA VAL A 604 15.40 35.04 7.54
C VAL A 604 14.33 33.99 7.23
N LEU A 605 13.10 34.42 6.92
CA LEU A 605 11.99 33.51 6.53
C LEU A 605 12.21 32.89 5.14
N LEU A 606 13.07 33.54 4.33
CA LEU A 606 13.52 33.10 3.00
C LEU A 606 14.83 32.30 3.05
N ASN A 607 15.43 32.06 4.24
CA ASN A 607 16.75 31.46 4.37
C ASN A 607 16.72 29.92 4.31
N ASN A 608 17.00 29.38 3.12
CA ASN A 608 17.08 27.94 2.88
C ASN A 608 18.39 27.28 3.39
N ASN A 609 19.31 28.02 4.01
CA ASN A 609 20.57 27.46 4.54
C ASN A 609 20.46 26.93 5.99
N ILE A 610 19.34 27.19 6.69
CA ILE A 610 19.09 26.54 8.00
C ILE A 610 18.80 25.06 7.81
N LYS A 611 19.21 24.23 8.78
CA LYS A 611 19.12 22.77 8.69
C LYS A 611 18.58 22.16 9.97
N SER A 612 17.60 21.29 9.83
CA SER A 612 17.03 20.47 10.90
C SER A 612 17.39 19.02 10.63
N ARG A 613 17.72 18.23 11.66
CA ARG A 613 18.23 16.88 11.46
C ARG A 613 17.65 15.89 12.47
N ILE A 614 17.32 14.69 12.00
CA ILE A 614 17.23 13.49 12.84
C ILE A 614 18.60 12.79 12.77
N GLU A 615 19.24 12.48 13.89
CA GLU A 615 20.57 11.87 13.88
C GLU A 615 20.49 10.37 13.53
N GLU A 616 21.53 9.85 12.87
CA GLU A 616 21.54 8.51 12.27
C GLU A 616 21.49 7.34 13.26
N ASP A 617 21.70 7.62 14.55
CA ASP A 617 21.57 6.67 15.65
C ASP A 617 20.14 6.57 16.21
N SER A 618 19.20 7.37 15.67
CA SER A 618 17.76 7.22 15.95
C SER A 618 17.25 5.86 15.47
N PHE A 619 16.49 5.15 16.30
CA PHE A 619 16.05 3.79 16.04
C PHE A 619 14.63 3.50 16.56
N ILE A 620 14.02 2.46 16.00
CA ILE A 620 12.85 1.76 16.57
C ILE A 620 13.30 0.33 16.94
N ASP A 621 12.85 -0.18 18.08
CA ASP A 621 13.25 -1.51 18.57
C ASP A 621 12.03 -2.41 18.83
N LEU A 622 11.90 -3.45 18.01
CA LEU A 622 10.87 -4.48 18.15
C LEU A 622 11.44 -5.81 18.69
N SER A 623 12.67 -5.84 19.18
CA SER A 623 13.35 -7.05 19.67
C SER A 623 12.78 -7.66 20.94
N HIS A 624 11.80 -7.00 21.57
CA HIS A 624 11.07 -7.49 22.74
C HIS A 624 9.62 -7.92 22.41
N THR A 625 9.21 -7.80 21.14
CA THR A 625 7.92 -8.31 20.66
C THR A 625 7.93 -9.83 20.51
N ARG A 626 6.75 -10.45 20.40
CA ARG A 626 6.59 -11.89 20.15
C ARG A 626 5.58 -12.13 19.05
N HIS A 627 5.71 -13.24 18.34
CA HIS A 627 4.77 -13.62 17.30
C HIS A 627 3.61 -14.44 17.91
N PHE A 628 2.44 -13.83 18.10
CA PHE A 628 1.22 -14.48 18.62
C PHE A 628 -0.05 -13.82 18.07
N ALA A 629 -0.86 -14.60 17.36
CA ALA A 629 -2.10 -14.15 16.73
C ALA A 629 -3.30 -15.06 17.06
N MET A 630 -4.50 -14.46 17.06
CA MET A 630 -5.76 -15.19 16.95
C MET A 630 -6.17 -15.28 15.49
N LEU A 631 -6.33 -16.51 14.97
CA LEU A 631 -6.75 -16.78 13.60
C LEU A 631 -8.06 -17.60 13.58
N PRO A 632 -8.98 -17.39 12.62
CA PRO A 632 -8.84 -16.55 11.42
C PRO A 632 -8.81 -15.05 11.71
N ASN A 633 -8.10 -14.27 10.89
CA ASN A 633 -8.20 -12.81 10.86
C ASN A 633 -7.86 -12.27 9.46
N LEU A 634 -8.88 -11.84 8.72
CA LEU A 634 -8.74 -11.36 7.34
C LEU A 634 -7.95 -10.05 7.23
N ALA A 635 -7.90 -9.22 8.27
CA ALA A 635 -7.09 -8.00 8.27
C ALA A 635 -5.59 -8.30 8.09
N TYR A 636 -5.12 -9.41 8.68
CA TYR A 636 -3.73 -9.88 8.53
C TYR A 636 -3.45 -10.42 7.12
N PHE A 637 -4.46 -11.04 6.49
CA PHE A 637 -4.38 -11.51 5.12
C PHE A 637 -4.33 -10.34 4.12
N VAL A 638 -5.25 -9.37 4.18
CA VAL A 638 -5.26 -8.28 3.19
C VAL A 638 -4.15 -7.26 3.39
N GLY A 639 -3.67 -7.09 4.64
CA GLY A 639 -2.59 -6.17 5.00
C GLY A 639 -1.19 -6.70 4.67
N ALA A 640 -0.90 -7.99 4.88
CA ALA A 640 0.44 -8.55 4.65
C ALA A 640 0.46 -10.02 4.19
N SER A 641 -0.64 -10.55 3.64
CA SER A 641 -0.79 -11.95 3.19
C SER A 641 -0.57 -13.02 4.27
N PHE A 642 -0.70 -12.65 5.55
CA PHE A 642 -0.50 -13.54 6.70
C PHE A 642 -1.74 -14.43 6.92
N PRO A 643 -1.60 -15.73 7.29
CA PRO A 643 -0.39 -16.44 7.70
C PRO A 643 0.48 -17.00 6.57
N PHE A 644 0.07 -16.92 5.31
CA PHE A 644 0.82 -17.50 4.18
C PHE A 644 2.22 -16.89 4.04
N SER A 645 2.34 -15.59 4.28
CA SER A 645 3.59 -14.83 4.29
C SER A 645 4.50 -15.10 5.51
N GLN A 646 4.07 -15.90 6.50
CA GLN A 646 4.93 -16.31 7.62
C GLN A 646 6.24 -16.95 7.11
N LEU A 647 6.16 -17.67 5.99
CA LEU A 647 7.30 -18.13 5.19
C LEU A 647 7.24 -17.44 3.82
N ALA A 648 8.18 -16.53 3.58
CA ALA A 648 8.08 -15.59 2.46
C ALA A 648 8.16 -16.23 1.06
N ASP A 649 8.59 -17.49 0.95
CA ASP A 649 8.61 -18.29 -0.28
C ASP A 649 7.32 -19.09 -0.56
N TYR A 650 6.35 -19.06 0.36
CA TYR A 650 5.13 -19.88 0.36
C TYR A 650 5.36 -21.41 0.48
N SER A 651 6.51 -21.86 1.00
CA SER A 651 6.85 -23.28 1.18
C SER A 651 5.88 -24.10 2.05
N GLN A 652 5.07 -23.44 2.89
CA GLN A 652 3.98 -24.06 3.65
C GLN A 652 2.59 -23.59 3.20
N THR A 653 2.44 -23.09 1.97
CA THR A 653 1.18 -22.64 1.38
C THR A 653 0.81 -23.48 0.16
N THR A 654 -0.47 -23.85 0.03
CA THR A 654 -1.04 -24.41 -1.20
C THR A 654 -2.02 -23.41 -1.79
N LEU A 655 -1.85 -23.09 -3.07
CA LEU A 655 -2.79 -22.29 -3.84
C LEU A 655 -3.81 -23.25 -4.49
N LEU A 656 -5.10 -22.99 -4.35
CA LEU A 656 -6.15 -23.94 -4.73
C LEU A 656 -7.22 -23.31 -5.61
N LEU A 657 -7.44 -23.89 -6.78
CA LEU A 657 -8.47 -23.51 -7.74
C LEU A 657 -9.49 -24.65 -7.95
N PRO A 658 -10.64 -24.37 -8.57
CA PRO A 658 -11.53 -25.40 -9.11
C PRO A 658 -10.81 -26.34 -10.09
N GLU A 659 -11.42 -27.49 -10.39
CA GLU A 659 -10.87 -28.47 -11.36
C GLU A 659 -10.76 -27.89 -12.77
N LYS A 660 -11.63 -26.91 -13.11
CA LYS A 660 -11.65 -26.17 -14.37
C LYS A 660 -11.83 -24.68 -14.07
N PRO A 661 -10.76 -23.94 -13.77
CA PRO A 661 -10.87 -22.55 -13.35
C PRO A 661 -11.22 -21.62 -14.54
N SER A 662 -11.94 -20.53 -14.24
CA SER A 662 -12.16 -19.42 -15.17
C SER A 662 -10.92 -18.53 -15.33
N ASP A 663 -10.89 -17.70 -16.38
CA ASP A 663 -9.77 -16.76 -16.60
C ASP A 663 -9.64 -15.77 -15.42
N SER A 664 -10.76 -15.39 -14.78
CA SER A 664 -10.74 -14.53 -13.60
C SER A 664 -10.29 -15.24 -12.33
N GLU A 665 -10.62 -16.53 -12.16
CA GLU A 665 -10.14 -17.31 -11.00
C GLU A 665 -8.61 -17.46 -11.04
N ILE A 666 -8.03 -17.63 -12.22
CA ILE A 666 -6.57 -17.57 -12.41
C ILE A 666 -6.05 -16.14 -12.20
N SER A 667 -6.64 -15.11 -12.84
CA SER A 667 -6.20 -13.70 -12.70
C SER A 667 -6.14 -13.28 -11.24
N THR A 668 -7.22 -13.50 -10.48
CA THR A 668 -7.31 -13.13 -9.06
C THR A 668 -6.29 -13.86 -8.20
N LEU A 669 -5.94 -15.12 -8.51
CA LEU A 669 -4.83 -15.83 -7.84
C LEU A 669 -3.47 -15.17 -8.13
N LEU A 670 -3.23 -14.73 -9.37
CA LEU A 670 -1.99 -14.04 -9.77
C LEU A 670 -1.90 -12.62 -9.19
N ASP A 671 -3.01 -11.89 -9.13
CA ASP A 671 -3.14 -10.58 -8.49
C ASP A 671 -2.87 -10.67 -6.97
N LEU A 672 -3.36 -11.72 -6.31
CA LEU A 672 -3.05 -12.02 -4.90
C LEU A 672 -1.59 -12.45 -4.69
N ALA A 673 -1.01 -13.22 -5.62
CA ALA A 673 0.40 -13.60 -5.58
C ALA A 673 1.32 -12.37 -5.71
N SER A 674 1.00 -11.45 -6.63
CA SER A 674 1.61 -10.12 -6.77
C SER A 674 1.56 -9.33 -5.47
N ARG A 675 0.38 -9.24 -4.83
CA ARG A 675 0.21 -8.55 -3.55
C ARG A 675 1.08 -9.16 -2.44
N SER A 676 1.18 -10.49 -2.36
CA SER A 676 2.03 -11.14 -1.36
C SER A 676 3.53 -10.91 -1.62
N GLY A 677 3.97 -10.97 -2.87
CA GLY A 677 5.37 -10.68 -3.20
C GLY A 677 5.73 -9.24 -2.86
N ASN A 678 4.87 -8.27 -3.23
CA ASN A 678 4.99 -6.87 -2.83
C ASN A 678 5.06 -6.71 -1.30
N ALA A 679 4.23 -7.45 -0.55
CA ALA A 679 4.21 -7.39 0.92
C ALA A 679 5.52 -7.87 1.58
N THR A 680 6.08 -9.02 1.14
CA THR A 680 7.25 -9.64 1.77
C THR A 680 8.60 -9.18 1.20
N GLY A 681 8.64 -8.80 -0.08
CA GLY A 681 9.87 -8.58 -0.84
C GLY A 681 10.52 -9.87 -1.34
N VAL A 682 9.81 -11.00 -1.32
CA VAL A 682 10.27 -12.31 -1.80
C VAL A 682 9.23 -12.87 -2.76
N ALA A 683 9.67 -13.34 -3.93
CA ALA A 683 8.78 -14.04 -4.85
C ALA A 683 8.47 -15.45 -4.33
N LEU A 684 7.30 -15.99 -4.70
CA LEU A 684 6.75 -17.22 -4.12
C LEU A 684 7.41 -18.48 -4.73
N TYR A 685 8.71 -18.63 -4.46
CA TYR A 685 9.59 -19.63 -5.07
C TYR A 685 9.17 -21.09 -4.82
N GLN A 686 8.50 -21.34 -3.70
CA GLN A 686 8.07 -22.67 -3.25
C GLN A 686 6.53 -22.81 -3.28
N ASN A 687 5.83 -21.92 -3.99
CA ASN A 687 4.38 -22.05 -4.19
C ASN A 687 4.04 -23.31 -4.98
N HIS A 688 2.85 -23.84 -4.74
CA HIS A 688 2.26 -24.88 -5.59
C HIS A 688 0.77 -24.63 -5.78
N VAL A 689 0.34 -24.67 -7.04
CA VAL A 689 -1.07 -24.59 -7.43
C VAL A 689 -1.64 -26.00 -7.60
N LEU A 690 -2.88 -26.21 -7.15
CA LEU A 690 -3.67 -27.42 -7.40
C LEU A 690 -5.03 -27.03 -8.00
N PHE A 691 -5.51 -27.83 -8.96
CA PHE A 691 -6.87 -27.72 -9.50
C PHE A 691 -7.72 -28.85 -8.92
N GLY A 692 -8.86 -28.50 -8.30
CA GLY A 692 -9.73 -29.42 -7.59
C GLY A 692 -9.16 -29.92 -6.26
N ILE A 693 -10.01 -30.53 -5.44
CA ILE A 693 -9.59 -31.09 -4.14
C ILE A 693 -8.99 -32.50 -4.36
N PRO A 694 -7.71 -32.73 -4.02
CA PRO A 694 -7.06 -34.02 -4.25
C PRO A 694 -7.65 -35.13 -3.37
N GLN A 695 -8.10 -36.21 -4.01
CA GLN A 695 -8.69 -37.37 -3.33
C GLN A 695 -7.66 -38.25 -2.59
N GLY A 696 -6.36 -38.05 -2.85
CA GLY A 696 -5.28 -38.86 -2.27
C GLY A 696 -3.89 -38.42 -2.71
N GLY A 697 -2.91 -39.33 -2.54
CA GLY A 697 -1.53 -39.15 -3.00
C GLY A 697 -0.75 -38.03 -2.29
N THR A 698 0.37 -37.65 -2.91
CA THR A 698 1.28 -36.59 -2.43
C THR A 698 0.58 -35.24 -2.28
N SER A 699 -0.32 -34.89 -3.21
CA SER A 699 -1.09 -33.64 -3.19
C SER A 699 -1.97 -33.50 -1.94
N LEU A 700 -2.63 -34.59 -1.49
CA LEU A 700 -3.40 -34.56 -0.24
C LEU A 700 -2.49 -34.48 1.00
N THR A 701 -1.28 -35.07 0.96
CA THR A 701 -0.30 -34.92 2.04
C THR A 701 0.22 -33.49 2.14
N ARG A 702 0.47 -32.81 1.00
CA ARG A 702 0.78 -31.37 0.97
C ARG A 702 -0.36 -30.54 1.55
N LEU A 703 -1.60 -30.79 1.13
CA LEU A 703 -2.79 -30.06 1.61
C LEU A 703 -3.06 -30.19 3.13
N LYS A 704 -2.63 -31.30 3.75
CA LYS A 704 -2.64 -31.48 5.22
C LYS A 704 -1.52 -30.71 5.93
N ASN A 705 -0.40 -30.47 5.25
CA ASN A 705 0.81 -29.89 5.81
C ASN A 705 0.92 -28.38 5.53
N SER A 706 0.08 -27.81 4.66
CA SER A 706 0.08 -26.40 4.27
C SER A 706 -1.13 -25.62 4.80
N ASP A 707 -0.97 -24.31 4.95
CA ASP A 707 -2.09 -23.36 4.94
C ASP A 707 -2.61 -23.22 3.48
N VAL A 708 -3.90 -22.96 3.27
CA VAL A 708 -4.53 -23.01 1.94
C VAL A 708 -5.13 -21.65 1.55
N LEU A 709 -4.70 -21.11 0.41
CA LEU A 709 -5.31 -19.95 -0.24
C LEU A 709 -6.11 -20.42 -1.45
N ALA A 710 -7.43 -20.35 -1.37
CA ALA A 710 -8.34 -20.73 -2.44
C ALA A 710 -8.94 -19.50 -3.15
N VAL A 711 -9.26 -19.65 -4.44
CA VAL A 711 -9.99 -18.65 -5.25
C VAL A 711 -11.06 -19.38 -6.06
N SER A 712 -12.31 -18.91 -6.01
CA SER A 712 -13.43 -19.51 -6.75
C SER A 712 -14.66 -18.59 -6.79
N THR A 713 -15.56 -18.81 -7.74
CA THR A 713 -16.93 -18.28 -7.71
C THR A 713 -17.91 -19.23 -7.02
N VAL A 714 -19.10 -18.75 -6.64
CA VAL A 714 -20.24 -19.60 -6.25
C VAL A 714 -20.75 -20.48 -7.41
N GLN A 715 -20.53 -20.04 -8.66
CA GLN A 715 -20.92 -20.77 -9.87
C GLN A 715 -20.22 -22.13 -9.98
N GLN A 716 -18.99 -22.25 -9.46
CA GLN A 716 -18.26 -23.51 -9.24
C GLN A 716 -18.83 -24.34 -8.08
N SER A 717 -20.15 -24.51 -8.04
CA SER A 717 -20.91 -25.01 -6.88
C SER A 717 -20.48 -26.38 -6.34
N ALA A 718 -19.84 -27.22 -7.16
CA ALA A 718 -19.27 -28.50 -6.71
C ALA A 718 -18.00 -28.31 -5.86
N PHE A 719 -17.06 -27.47 -6.33
CA PHE A 719 -15.83 -27.15 -5.61
C PHE A 719 -16.13 -26.33 -4.34
N THR A 720 -16.93 -25.27 -4.46
CA THR A 720 -17.29 -24.39 -3.34
C THR A 720 -17.99 -25.14 -2.21
N ARG A 721 -18.98 -26.01 -2.49
CA ARG A 721 -19.59 -26.85 -1.44
C ARG A 721 -18.60 -27.82 -0.81
N ALA A 722 -17.70 -28.43 -1.60
CA ALA A 722 -16.71 -29.36 -1.05
C ALA A 722 -15.66 -28.66 -0.15
N MET A 723 -15.28 -27.42 -0.47
CA MET A 723 -14.45 -26.56 0.37
C MET A 723 -15.12 -26.19 1.70
N LEU A 724 -16.41 -25.83 1.66
CA LEU A 724 -17.14 -25.31 2.82
C LEU A 724 -17.83 -26.39 3.68
N ALA A 725 -17.92 -27.63 3.19
CA ALA A 725 -18.65 -28.73 3.85
C ALA A 725 -18.36 -28.87 5.35
N LYS A 726 -17.08 -28.79 5.76
CA LYS A 726 -16.62 -28.90 7.16
C LYS A 726 -16.35 -27.54 7.85
N SER A 727 -16.82 -26.44 7.28
CA SER A 727 -16.72 -25.08 7.85
C SER A 727 -18.04 -24.65 8.51
N ASP A 728 -18.06 -23.48 9.14
CA ASP A 728 -19.29 -22.82 9.62
C ASP A 728 -20.15 -22.23 8.46
N TYR A 729 -19.63 -22.20 7.23
CA TYR A 729 -20.32 -21.70 6.03
C TYR A 729 -20.99 -22.85 5.24
N ASP A 730 -21.98 -22.52 4.41
CA ASP A 730 -22.57 -23.41 3.41
C ASP A 730 -22.82 -22.67 2.09
N ALA A 731 -22.97 -23.38 0.97
CA ALA A 731 -23.25 -22.79 -0.35
C ALA A 731 -24.42 -23.49 -1.05
N SER A 732 -25.50 -22.76 -1.31
CA SER A 732 -26.75 -23.29 -1.87
C SER A 732 -27.06 -22.63 -3.21
N GLY A 733 -26.79 -23.34 -4.31
CA GLY A 733 -26.95 -22.80 -5.66
C GLY A 733 -26.00 -21.61 -5.90
N THR A 734 -26.56 -20.41 -5.99
CA THR A 734 -25.83 -19.14 -6.18
C THR A 734 -25.59 -18.36 -4.88
N THR A 735 -26.13 -18.79 -3.73
CA THR A 735 -25.92 -18.10 -2.45
C THR A 735 -24.85 -18.77 -1.61
N LEU A 736 -24.04 -17.95 -0.94
CA LEU A 736 -23.27 -18.33 0.24
C LEU A 736 -24.19 -18.13 1.46
N GLY A 737 -23.95 -18.85 2.56
CA GLY A 737 -24.70 -18.73 3.80
C GLY A 737 -23.90 -19.19 5.01
N VAL A 738 -24.44 -19.01 6.20
CA VAL A 738 -23.79 -19.38 7.47
C VAL A 738 -24.68 -20.36 8.23
N LYS A 739 -24.11 -21.49 8.63
CA LYS A 739 -24.81 -22.55 9.36
C LYS A 739 -25.29 -22.01 10.71
N ALA A 740 -26.59 -22.11 10.96
CA ALA A 740 -27.18 -21.64 12.21
C ALA A 740 -26.58 -22.41 13.42
N PRO A 741 -26.11 -21.71 14.48
CA PRO A 741 -25.43 -22.35 15.61
C PRO A 741 -26.33 -23.31 16.38
N GLY A 742 -25.84 -24.54 16.58
CA GLY A 742 -26.47 -25.54 17.42
C GLY A 742 -26.56 -25.10 18.89
N VAL A 743 -27.49 -25.71 19.64
CA VAL A 743 -27.65 -25.42 21.09
C VAL A 743 -26.36 -25.73 21.85
N LEU A 744 -25.64 -26.79 21.45
CA LEU A 744 -24.35 -27.16 22.04
C LEU A 744 -23.27 -26.10 21.75
N ASP A 745 -23.24 -25.54 20.54
CA ASP A 745 -22.27 -24.52 20.15
C ASP A 745 -22.53 -23.18 20.84
N LYS A 746 -23.81 -22.83 21.06
CA LYS A 746 -24.21 -21.68 21.89
C LYS A 746 -23.82 -21.86 23.34
N MET A 747 -23.99 -23.05 23.92
CA MET A 747 -23.49 -23.33 25.27
C MET A 747 -21.96 -23.30 25.34
N ARG A 748 -21.27 -23.83 24.32
CA ARG A 748 -19.81 -23.80 24.24
C ARG A 748 -19.26 -22.38 24.12
N SER A 749 -19.79 -21.56 23.21
CA SER A 749 -19.37 -20.17 23.06
C SER A 749 -19.71 -19.34 24.30
N TRP A 750 -20.86 -19.58 24.93
CA TRP A 750 -21.20 -18.96 26.22
C TRP A 750 -20.15 -19.30 27.30
N LEU A 751 -19.82 -20.58 27.45
CA LEU A 751 -18.84 -21.08 28.42
C LEU A 751 -17.43 -20.54 28.14
N THR A 752 -17.01 -20.44 26.87
CA THR A 752 -15.69 -19.89 26.49
C THR A 752 -15.69 -18.35 26.39
N GLY A 753 -16.71 -17.65 26.86
CA GLY A 753 -16.77 -16.17 26.82
C GLY A 753 -16.87 -15.57 25.41
N ASP A 754 -17.14 -16.39 24.39
CA ASP A 754 -17.01 -16.04 22.97
C ASP A 754 -18.34 -15.52 22.39
N TRP A 755 -18.87 -14.48 23.01
CA TRP A 755 -20.23 -13.98 22.78
C TRP A 755 -20.37 -13.04 21.57
N SER A 756 -19.26 -12.65 20.93
CA SER A 756 -19.24 -11.65 19.84
C SER A 756 -19.32 -12.25 18.43
N ARG A 757 -19.82 -13.49 18.28
CA ARG A 757 -20.04 -14.10 16.96
C ARG A 757 -21.35 -13.63 16.34
N GLN A 758 -21.30 -13.25 15.07
CA GLN A 758 -22.37 -12.58 14.31
C GLN A 758 -22.96 -13.47 13.20
N GLN A 759 -22.99 -14.79 13.45
CA GLN A 759 -23.35 -15.81 12.46
C GLN A 759 -24.70 -15.55 11.76
N LEU A 760 -25.73 -15.19 12.53
CA LEU A 760 -27.08 -14.93 12.00
C LEU A 760 -27.16 -13.62 11.19
N ASP A 761 -26.35 -12.62 11.52
CA ASP A 761 -26.36 -11.34 10.81
C ASP A 761 -25.53 -11.41 9.52
N ALA A 762 -24.47 -12.23 9.50
CA ALA A 762 -23.77 -12.62 8.28
C ALA A 762 -24.68 -13.40 7.33
N ASP A 763 -25.43 -14.40 7.83
CA ASP A 763 -26.39 -15.19 7.03
C ASP A 763 -27.49 -14.31 6.38
N ARG A 764 -28.07 -13.41 7.17
CA ARG A 764 -29.02 -12.38 6.70
C ARG A 764 -28.41 -11.45 5.66
N TYR A 765 -27.13 -11.09 5.80
CA TYR A 765 -26.46 -10.21 4.84
C TYR A 765 -26.17 -10.94 3.52
N PHE A 766 -25.68 -12.18 3.55
CA PHE A 766 -25.49 -12.99 2.34
C PHE A 766 -26.81 -13.23 1.60
N SER A 767 -27.89 -13.56 2.31
CA SER A 767 -29.21 -13.84 1.72
C SER A 767 -29.97 -12.60 1.23
N SER A 768 -29.44 -11.38 1.44
CA SER A 768 -30.02 -10.12 0.98
C SER A 768 -29.22 -9.39 -0.11
N ASN A 769 -28.12 -9.97 -0.61
CA ASN A 769 -27.26 -9.36 -1.62
C ASN A 769 -27.04 -10.32 -2.82
N GLU A 770 -27.44 -9.91 -4.02
CA GLU A 770 -27.29 -10.73 -5.24
C GLU A 770 -25.91 -10.60 -5.92
N ALA A 771 -25.24 -9.45 -5.76
CA ALA A 771 -24.00 -9.10 -6.44
C ALA A 771 -22.91 -8.67 -5.45
N TRP A 772 -22.13 -9.64 -4.96
CA TRP A 772 -21.05 -9.43 -4.00
C TRP A 772 -19.78 -10.21 -4.34
N ARG A 773 -18.69 -9.82 -3.67
CA ARG A 773 -17.33 -10.38 -3.74
C ARG A 773 -16.66 -10.26 -2.37
N GLY A 774 -15.70 -11.11 -2.02
CA GLY A 774 -15.02 -11.00 -0.74
C GLY A 774 -14.18 -12.19 -0.34
N PHE A 775 -14.04 -12.38 0.97
CA PHE A 775 -13.18 -13.40 1.58
C PHE A 775 -13.89 -14.08 2.75
N VAL A 776 -13.75 -15.41 2.85
CA VAL A 776 -14.06 -16.17 4.06
C VAL A 776 -12.84 -16.93 4.52
N SER A 777 -12.67 -17.09 5.84
CA SER A 777 -11.56 -17.85 6.41
C SER A 777 -12.01 -18.70 7.59
N TYR A 778 -11.38 -19.87 7.74
CA TYR A 778 -11.75 -20.91 8.71
C TYR A 778 -10.60 -21.89 8.92
N ALA A 779 -10.65 -22.67 10.00
CA ALA A 779 -9.67 -23.73 10.27
C ALA A 779 -9.72 -24.83 9.19
N SER A 780 -8.56 -25.34 8.78
CA SER A 780 -8.44 -26.24 7.63
C SER A 780 -9.15 -27.59 7.84
N PRO A 781 -10.05 -28.00 6.91
CA PRO A 781 -10.72 -29.31 6.93
C PRO A 781 -9.80 -30.55 6.95
N TRP A 782 -8.51 -30.35 6.69
CA TRP A 782 -7.48 -31.39 6.60
C TRP A 782 -6.51 -31.38 7.79
N ASN A 783 -6.36 -30.25 8.50
CA ASN A 783 -5.49 -30.11 9.67
C ASN A 783 -5.92 -28.89 10.52
N ALA A 784 -6.34 -29.11 11.77
CA ALA A 784 -6.82 -28.04 12.65
C ALA A 784 -5.76 -26.98 13.03
N GLY A 785 -4.47 -27.25 12.83
CA GLY A 785 -3.39 -26.27 12.99
C GLY A 785 -3.13 -25.38 11.77
N ARG A 786 -3.86 -25.58 10.67
CA ARG A 786 -3.75 -24.82 9.41
C ARG A 786 -5.01 -24.01 9.15
N LEU A 787 -4.88 -22.97 8.33
CA LEU A 787 -5.94 -22.05 7.94
C LEU A 787 -6.33 -22.26 6.47
N VAL A 788 -7.61 -22.06 6.15
CA VAL A 788 -8.09 -21.77 4.79
C VAL A 788 -8.44 -20.28 4.73
N VAL A 789 -8.00 -19.58 3.69
CA VAL A 789 -8.61 -18.33 3.22
C VAL A 789 -9.15 -18.61 1.82
N MET A 790 -10.42 -18.30 1.58
CA MET A 790 -11.08 -18.46 0.30
C MET A 790 -11.55 -17.09 -0.20
N SER A 791 -10.98 -16.65 -1.32
CA SER A 791 -11.45 -15.50 -2.08
C SER A 791 -12.65 -15.96 -2.92
N ILE A 792 -13.81 -15.38 -2.68
CA ILE A 792 -15.08 -15.86 -3.23
C ILE A 792 -15.98 -14.73 -3.71
N ALA A 793 -16.64 -14.94 -4.86
CA ALA A 793 -17.57 -13.98 -5.44
C ALA A 793 -18.77 -14.66 -6.12
N THR A 794 -19.81 -13.86 -6.34
CA THR A 794 -21.05 -14.26 -7.03
C THR A 794 -20.85 -14.67 -8.51
N ASN A 795 -19.87 -14.08 -9.18
CA ASN A 795 -19.48 -14.40 -10.57
C ASN A 795 -18.08 -13.85 -10.89
N ASP A 796 -17.53 -14.24 -12.05
CA ASP A 796 -16.22 -13.84 -12.57
C ASP A 796 -16.01 -12.31 -12.61
N ALA A 797 -17.02 -11.54 -13.04
CA ALA A 797 -16.94 -10.09 -13.16
C ALA A 797 -16.91 -9.37 -11.80
N GLN A 798 -17.52 -9.97 -10.77
CA GLN A 798 -17.38 -9.52 -9.38
C GLN A 798 -16.03 -9.98 -8.79
N LEU A 799 -15.53 -11.17 -9.13
CA LEU A 799 -14.23 -11.66 -8.65
C LEU A 799 -13.07 -10.75 -9.08
N LEU A 800 -13.04 -10.33 -10.35
CA LEU A 800 -12.00 -9.43 -10.89
C LEU A 800 -11.90 -8.06 -10.20
N ARG A 801 -12.96 -7.60 -9.52
CA ARG A 801 -12.96 -6.30 -8.82
C ARG A 801 -12.22 -6.32 -7.48
N LEU A 802 -11.94 -7.51 -6.92
CA LEU A 802 -11.21 -7.66 -5.66
C LEU A 802 -9.84 -6.98 -5.71
N HIS A 803 -9.18 -6.96 -6.86
CA HIS A 803 -7.89 -6.25 -7.04
C HIS A 803 -8.04 -4.74 -6.80
N SER A 804 -9.00 -4.09 -7.46
CA SER A 804 -9.31 -2.67 -7.24
C SER A 804 -9.78 -2.38 -5.80
N ASP A 805 -10.57 -3.27 -5.19
CA ASP A 805 -11.03 -3.11 -3.81
C ASP A 805 -9.87 -3.15 -2.80
N LEU A 806 -8.95 -4.11 -2.96
CA LEU A 806 -7.79 -4.29 -2.10
C LEU A 806 -6.78 -3.14 -2.20
N ASN A 807 -6.83 -2.38 -3.31
CA ASN A 807 -6.03 -1.18 -3.52
C ASN A 807 -6.74 0.09 -2.98
N ALA A 808 -8.05 0.06 -2.74
CA ALA A 808 -8.80 1.16 -2.12
C ALA A 808 -8.60 1.18 -0.59
N PRO A 809 -7.96 2.22 0.01
CA PRO A 809 -7.57 2.19 1.42
C PRO A 809 -8.75 2.01 2.39
N GLY A 810 -9.90 2.62 2.09
CA GLY A 810 -11.11 2.52 2.92
C GLY A 810 -11.75 1.12 2.92
N ILE A 811 -11.69 0.38 1.80
CA ILE A 811 -12.18 -1.00 1.73
C ILE A 811 -11.19 -1.92 2.45
N ASN A 812 -9.90 -1.84 2.10
CA ASN A 812 -8.82 -2.60 2.70
C ASN A 812 -8.81 -2.50 4.25
N ALA A 813 -8.91 -1.28 4.80
CA ALA A 813 -8.99 -1.05 6.24
C ALA A 813 -10.29 -1.57 6.91
N GLY A 814 -11.35 -1.80 6.14
CA GLY A 814 -12.63 -2.35 6.61
C GLY A 814 -12.68 -3.88 6.68
N ILE A 815 -11.81 -4.58 5.94
CA ILE A 815 -11.75 -6.05 5.91
C ILE A 815 -11.16 -6.58 7.23
N ARG A 816 -12.01 -7.24 8.03
CA ARG A 816 -11.72 -7.68 9.41
C ARG A 816 -12.46 -9.00 9.71
N GLY A 817 -12.16 -9.59 10.87
CA GLY A 817 -12.83 -10.81 11.33
C GLY A 817 -12.46 -12.01 10.47
N ASP A 818 -13.41 -12.90 10.21
CA ASP A 818 -13.22 -14.11 9.40
C ASP A 818 -14.08 -14.14 8.12
N THR A 819 -15.00 -13.18 7.99
CA THR A 819 -15.86 -12.96 6.83
C THR A 819 -15.78 -11.50 6.43
N ALA A 820 -15.51 -11.21 5.16
CA ALA A 820 -15.52 -9.87 4.60
C ALA A 820 -16.23 -9.88 3.24
N ILE A 821 -17.23 -9.02 3.08
CA ILE A 821 -18.12 -8.97 1.92
C ILE A 821 -18.14 -7.54 1.40
N ILE A 822 -17.87 -7.39 0.10
CA ILE A 822 -17.80 -6.13 -0.61
C ILE A 822 -18.94 -6.09 -1.63
N THR A 823 -19.62 -4.96 -1.67
CA THR A 823 -20.74 -4.63 -2.55
C THR A 823 -20.54 -3.21 -3.06
N ASP A 824 -21.07 -2.89 -4.24
CA ASP A 824 -20.92 -1.54 -4.81
C ASP A 824 -21.76 -0.50 -4.04
N GLU A 825 -22.88 -0.93 -3.46
CA GLU A 825 -23.85 -0.08 -2.75
C GLU A 825 -23.46 0.21 -1.29
N ASN A 826 -23.10 -0.84 -0.54
CA ASN A 826 -22.85 -0.77 0.91
C ASN A 826 -21.35 -0.78 1.26
N GLY A 827 -20.47 -0.81 0.25
CA GLY A 827 -19.04 -0.97 0.44
C GLY A 827 -18.69 -2.29 1.12
N ILE A 828 -17.85 -2.22 2.15
CA ILE A 828 -17.33 -3.35 2.92
C ILE A 828 -18.14 -3.61 4.20
N ARG A 829 -18.60 -4.86 4.38
CA ARG A 829 -19.10 -5.38 5.65
C ARG A 829 -18.27 -6.57 6.09
N SER A 830 -17.86 -6.58 7.36
CA SER A 830 -17.06 -7.64 7.97
C SER A 830 -17.73 -8.20 9.22
N PHE A 831 -17.61 -9.52 9.39
CA PHE A 831 -18.26 -10.28 10.46
C PHE A 831 -17.25 -11.25 11.11
N ARG A 832 -17.66 -11.79 12.27
CA ARG A 832 -16.96 -12.88 12.96
C ARG A 832 -17.92 -14.05 13.14
N VAL A 833 -17.76 -15.09 12.33
CA VAL A 833 -18.65 -16.23 12.18
C VAL A 833 -18.17 -17.42 13.02
N GLY A 834 -16.91 -17.81 12.87
CA GLY A 834 -16.34 -19.02 13.46
C GLY A 834 -15.63 -18.80 14.81
N PRO A 835 -15.12 -19.88 15.42
CA PRO A 835 -14.14 -19.80 16.49
C PRO A 835 -12.80 -19.29 15.97
N GLN A 836 -12.06 -18.55 16.80
CA GLN A 836 -10.64 -18.26 16.57
C GLN A 836 -9.77 -19.11 17.49
N SER A 837 -8.62 -19.55 16.98
CA SER A 837 -7.59 -20.31 17.68
C SER A 837 -6.31 -19.48 17.81
N PRO A 838 -5.56 -19.59 18.92
CA PRO A 838 -4.23 -19.00 19.03
C PRO A 838 -3.20 -19.74 18.17
N ARG A 839 -2.33 -18.99 17.48
CA ARG A 839 -1.14 -19.48 16.74
C ARG A 839 0.05 -18.59 17.10
N GLY A 840 1.22 -19.21 17.31
CA GLY A 840 2.47 -18.51 17.63
C GLY A 840 3.06 -18.89 19.00
N GLU A 841 3.96 -18.07 19.50
CA GLU A 841 4.84 -18.34 20.63
C GLU A 841 4.42 -17.57 21.88
N MET A 842 3.67 -18.24 22.77
CA MET A 842 3.35 -17.72 24.10
C MET A 842 3.79 -18.71 25.19
N PRO A 843 4.57 -18.27 26.20
CA PRO A 843 4.90 -19.11 27.34
C PRO A 843 3.65 -19.60 28.07
N TRP A 844 3.64 -20.87 28.48
CA TRP A 844 2.46 -21.55 29.04
C TRP A 844 1.79 -20.79 30.19
N TYR A 845 2.57 -20.11 31.05
CA TYR A 845 2.05 -19.34 32.17
C TYR A 845 1.29 -18.08 31.71
N MET A 846 1.81 -17.37 30.69
CA MET A 846 1.09 -16.25 30.06
C MET A 846 -0.18 -16.72 29.38
N MET A 847 -0.15 -17.88 28.73
CA MET A 847 -1.33 -18.47 28.09
C MET A 847 -2.41 -18.82 29.13
N VAL A 848 -2.05 -19.30 30.33
CA VAL A 848 -3.01 -19.48 31.45
C VAL A 848 -3.63 -18.14 31.88
N PHE A 849 -2.85 -17.08 32.06
CA PHE A 849 -3.38 -15.76 32.40
C PHE A 849 -4.26 -15.16 31.29
N TRP A 850 -3.90 -15.40 30.03
CA TRP A 850 -4.65 -14.94 28.86
C TRP A 850 -6.02 -15.65 28.74
N TYR A 851 -6.06 -16.99 28.88
CA TYR A 851 -7.33 -17.74 28.93
C TYR A 851 -8.17 -17.35 30.16
N ALA A 852 -7.55 -17.11 31.31
CA ALA A 852 -8.23 -16.64 32.52
C ALA A 852 -8.87 -15.24 32.32
N ASN A 853 -8.23 -14.36 31.56
CA ASN A 853 -8.75 -13.04 31.21
C ASN A 853 -9.94 -13.15 30.24
N GLN A 854 -9.82 -13.96 29.18
CA GLN A 854 -10.94 -14.24 28.26
C GLN A 854 -12.14 -14.87 28.97
N HIS A 855 -11.91 -15.79 29.89
CA HIS A 855 -12.96 -16.51 30.62
C HIS A 855 -13.26 -15.87 31.99
N SER A 856 -13.21 -14.53 32.06
CA SER A 856 -13.44 -13.76 33.30
C SER A 856 -14.71 -14.12 34.06
N VAL A 857 -15.79 -14.52 33.38
CA VAL A 857 -17.03 -15.04 34.03
C VAL A 857 -16.83 -16.43 34.64
N LEU A 858 -16.12 -17.36 34.00
CA LEU A 858 -15.77 -18.64 34.64
C LEU A 858 -14.84 -18.44 35.84
N LEU A 859 -13.94 -17.44 35.77
CA LEU A 859 -13.08 -17.09 36.89
C LEU A 859 -13.90 -16.49 38.05
N ALA A 860 -14.86 -15.61 37.76
CA ALA A 860 -15.78 -15.08 38.77
C ALA A 860 -16.67 -16.18 39.38
N LEU A 861 -17.22 -17.10 38.57
CA LEU A 861 -18.03 -18.23 39.04
C LEU A 861 -17.21 -19.23 39.86
N SER A 862 -15.97 -19.54 39.47
CA SER A 862 -15.10 -20.43 40.25
C SER A 862 -14.63 -19.78 41.55
N ALA A 863 -14.35 -18.47 41.56
CA ALA A 863 -14.07 -17.71 42.78
C ALA A 863 -15.29 -17.68 43.73
N LEU A 864 -16.50 -17.46 43.21
CA LEU A 864 -17.75 -17.53 43.98
C LEU A 864 -18.00 -18.94 44.54
N LEU A 865 -17.77 -19.99 43.76
CA LEU A 865 -17.91 -21.38 44.20
C LEU A 865 -16.87 -21.75 45.27
N LEU A 866 -15.61 -21.33 45.12
CA LEU A 866 -14.58 -21.51 46.14
C LEU A 866 -14.90 -20.73 47.43
N ALA A 867 -15.40 -19.48 47.31
CA ALA A 867 -15.84 -18.69 48.45
C ALA A 867 -17.05 -19.33 49.16
N ALA A 868 -18.01 -19.88 48.41
CA ALA A 868 -19.17 -20.58 48.96
C ALA A 868 -18.77 -21.90 49.66
N ILE A 869 -17.84 -22.67 49.10
CA ILE A 869 -17.28 -23.88 49.73
C ILE A 869 -16.52 -23.52 51.01
N ALA A 870 -15.63 -22.53 50.96
CA ALA A 870 -14.86 -22.07 52.11
C ALA A 870 -15.79 -21.56 53.23
N GLY A 871 -16.70 -20.64 52.91
CA GLY A 871 -17.68 -20.10 53.85
C GLY A 871 -18.58 -21.19 54.45
N SER A 872 -19.01 -22.16 53.65
CA SER A 872 -19.79 -23.31 54.14
C SER A 872 -18.97 -24.20 55.09
N ALA A 873 -17.71 -24.48 54.78
CA ALA A 873 -16.82 -25.25 55.63
C ALA A 873 -16.56 -24.52 56.96
N THR A 874 -16.31 -23.21 56.93
CA THR A 874 -16.17 -22.37 58.12
C THR A 874 -17.47 -22.35 58.94
N TRP A 875 -18.64 -22.23 58.31
CA TRP A 875 -19.94 -22.29 58.99
C TRP A 875 -20.20 -23.65 59.65
N VAL A 876 -19.91 -24.77 58.98
CA VAL A 876 -20.01 -26.12 59.57
C VAL A 876 -19.06 -26.27 60.76
N MET A 877 -17.81 -25.81 60.64
CA MET A 877 -16.82 -25.83 61.72
C MET A 877 -17.27 -25.02 62.94
N LEU A 878 -17.73 -23.77 62.73
CA LEU A 878 -18.26 -22.91 63.78
C LEU A 878 -19.53 -23.50 64.42
N LYS A 879 -20.44 -24.05 63.63
CA LYS A 879 -21.68 -24.69 64.11
C LYS A 879 -21.40 -25.96 64.92
N HIS A 880 -20.39 -26.74 64.55
CA HIS A 880 -19.94 -27.90 65.33
C HIS A 880 -19.26 -27.49 66.63
N HIS A 881 -18.44 -26.44 66.61
CA HIS A 881 -17.84 -25.87 67.82
C HIS A 881 -18.88 -25.25 68.77
N ALA A 882 -19.91 -24.58 68.24
CA ALA A 882 -21.04 -24.06 69.02
C ALA A 882 -21.88 -25.19 69.65
N ARG A 883 -22.16 -26.27 68.89
CA ARG A 883 -22.83 -27.47 69.43
C ARG A 883 -22.06 -28.11 70.59
N ARG A 884 -20.72 -28.12 70.55
CA ARG A 884 -19.88 -28.59 71.66
C ARG A 884 -19.91 -27.67 72.90
N ARG A 885 -20.49 -26.47 72.82
CA ARG A 885 -20.67 -25.53 73.95
C ARG A 885 -22.10 -25.48 74.49
N LEU A 886 -23.05 -26.18 73.86
CA LEU A 886 -24.42 -26.33 74.36
C LEU A 886 -24.51 -27.66 75.14
N PRO A 887 -24.65 -27.64 76.48
CA PRO A 887 -24.86 -28.86 77.25
C PRO A 887 -26.18 -29.51 76.83
N SER A 888 -26.17 -30.84 76.67
CA SER A 888 -27.39 -31.63 76.50
C SER A 888 -28.18 -31.65 77.81
N GLN A 889 -29.00 -30.62 78.03
CA GLN A 889 -29.83 -30.47 79.23
C GLN A 889 -31.07 -31.38 79.19
N ASN A 890 -30.83 -32.69 79.04
CA ASN A 890 -31.80 -33.78 79.13
C ASN A 890 -31.06 -35.12 79.33
N ASP A 891 -30.40 -35.27 80.48
CA ASP A 891 -30.21 -36.58 81.12
C ASP A 891 -29.76 -36.39 82.58
N ASN A 892 -30.73 -36.21 83.48
CA ASN A 892 -30.47 -36.27 84.94
C ASN A 892 -31.75 -36.63 85.74
N GLN A 893 -32.58 -37.52 85.18
CA GLN A 893 -33.82 -38.02 85.80
C GLN A 893 -34.04 -39.53 85.61
N GLN A 894 -33.00 -40.38 85.63
CA GLN A 894 -33.23 -41.83 85.77
C GLN A 894 -32.11 -42.69 86.40
N THR A 895 -31.61 -42.27 87.56
CA THR A 895 -30.97 -43.19 88.54
C THR A 895 -31.65 -43.09 89.90
N GLY A 896 -32.80 -43.75 90.01
CA GLY A 896 -33.45 -43.99 91.29
C GLY A 896 -32.72 -45.04 92.14
N LYS A 897 -32.96 -44.98 93.45
CA LYS A 897 -32.63 -45.96 94.49
C LYS A 897 -32.36 -47.40 94.02
N LYS A 898 -31.27 -47.97 94.54
CA LYS A 898 -31.40 -48.52 95.91
C LYS A 898 -30.78 -47.53 96.89
#